data_AF-A0A916H756-F1
#
_entry.id   AF-A0A916H756-F1
#
_cell.length_a   1.000
_cell.length_b   1.000
_cell.length_c   1.000
_cell.angle_alpha   90.00
_cell.angle_beta   90.00
_cell.angle_gamma   90.00
#
_symmetry.space_group_name_H-M   'P 1'
#
loop_
_entity.id
_entity.type
_entity.pdbx_description
1 polymer ?
#
loop_
_entity_poly.entity_id
_entity_poly.type
_entity_poly.pdbx_seq_one_letter_code
_entity_poly.pdbx_strand_id
1 'polypeptide(L)'
;MNSKLQEIAGGSRRHSAWWVFALGLALAAPAPAAILTVTGTGDAVATDGACTLREAITLINSAGPASADCPNSGGAFGTSDEIRFNIPGAGVHTIAPTSALPTVIAPVLIDGYSQPLAAQNAAAVGWNGTILIELNGAGAGAGVDGLTVRTSGATVRGLAIFSFANIGIRLGDAAVGDSSGNYIFGNFIGLRADGSTSAGNGLHGVYISANGTAAGNFVGFGTAAARNVISANQTGVTINGEDTNTIDGNYIGVDATGTAARPNSASGVWINQGADNGVISSVISGNDGSGVLIGGNLASANSVLENYIGVSATGLPMGNASHGVLVAAPNNSIGGANDGNTIAYNGGRGVAISSTGPYSGNRIRENLIYSNGNLGIDLNLDGVTLNDLGDPDTGPNLLQNFPVLTSASTGGAIVGTLNSTASTTFRVEFFSSPSCDSSGYGEGQVYLGSGNFATDGSGNIAVNLAAGPLTAGHAITATATNLTTNDTSEFSACITVAGAAAPEIQITGNATPIVDGDVTPSLADYTDFGTTTMGAPVTRTYTIANSGGATMTLGAGAVALSGAGCGEFSVSAQPATTVAAAGSTTFTVQYLPTNVGTDTCTVNVNNDDADENPYNFVIQGTGNAPAGTAAAIPTLSPWGLGLLSLLLGFGAAIRARRRR
;
A
#
# COMPACT_ATOMS: atom_id res chain seq x y z
N MET A 1 -6.10 -23.24 9.48
CA MET A 1 -6.74 -24.35 10.22
C MET A 1 -6.57 -24.11 11.72
N ASN A 2 -7.69 -23.96 12.42
CA ASN A 2 -7.94 -23.91 13.86
C ASN A 2 -6.77 -23.82 14.85
N SER A 3 -6.71 -22.74 15.63
CA SER A 3 -7.25 -22.75 17.02
C SER A 3 -7.13 -21.37 17.68
N LYS A 4 -8.00 -21.13 18.67
CA LYS A 4 -8.02 -20.03 19.66
C LYS A 4 -8.86 -18.78 19.34
N LEU A 5 -10.17 -19.00 19.45
CA LEU A 5 -11.10 -18.09 20.11
C LEU A 5 -10.86 -18.14 21.63
N GLN A 6 -10.61 -17.00 22.26
CA GLN A 6 -11.12 -16.51 23.57
C GLN A 6 -10.14 -15.51 24.21
N GLU A 7 -10.74 -14.48 24.83
CA GLU A 7 -10.16 -13.35 25.58
C GLU A 7 -9.53 -12.22 24.76
N ILE A 8 -10.30 -11.15 24.54
CA ILE A 8 -9.96 -9.75 24.88
C ILE A 8 -11.31 -9.04 25.11
N ALA A 9 -11.68 -8.85 26.38
CA ALA A 9 -12.73 -7.94 26.80
C ALA A 9 -12.19 -7.13 27.98
N GLY A 10 -11.79 -5.88 27.72
CA GLY A 10 -11.33 -4.96 28.76
C GLY A 10 -10.60 -3.77 28.17
N GLY A 11 -11.31 -2.66 27.93
CA GLY A 11 -10.68 -1.46 27.38
C GLY A 11 -11.58 -0.25 27.11
N SER A 12 -12.44 0.13 28.07
CA SER A 12 -12.93 1.50 28.33
C SER A 12 -13.41 2.38 27.13
N ARG A 13 -14.67 2.23 26.72
CA ARG A 13 -15.47 3.36 26.20
C ARG A 13 -16.19 4.02 27.38
N ARG A 14 -15.83 5.27 27.70
CA ARG A 14 -16.56 6.10 28.66
C ARG A 14 -17.91 6.50 28.06
N HIS A 15 -18.94 5.71 28.33
CA HIS A 15 -20.32 6.15 28.17
C HIS A 15 -20.71 6.99 29.38
N SER A 16 -20.97 8.28 29.16
CA SER A 16 -21.65 9.14 30.11
C SER A 16 -23.09 8.62 30.29
N ALA A 17 -23.35 8.00 31.44
CA ALA A 17 -24.68 7.51 31.81
C ALA A 17 -25.59 8.70 32.15
N TRP A 18 -26.54 8.99 31.26
CA TRP A 18 -27.68 9.86 31.56
C TRP A 18 -28.73 9.04 32.32
N TRP A 19 -29.08 9.48 33.52
CA TRP A 19 -30.23 8.96 34.26
C TRP A 19 -31.50 9.39 33.53
N VAL A 20 -32.15 8.47 32.83
CA VAL A 20 -33.48 8.68 32.26
C VAL A 20 -34.52 8.46 33.35
N PHE A 21 -35.14 9.54 33.83
CA PHE A 21 -36.46 9.45 34.45
C PHE A 21 -37.46 9.01 33.36
N ALA A 22 -37.92 7.75 33.43
CA ALA A 22 -38.95 7.24 32.55
C ALA A 22 -40.32 7.87 32.91
N LEU A 23 -40.57 9.05 32.36
CA LEU A 23 -41.94 9.53 32.19
C LEU A 23 -42.54 8.70 31.05
N GLY A 24 -43.52 7.85 31.35
CA GLY A 24 -44.23 7.02 30.37
C GLY A 24 -45.02 7.89 29.40
N LEU A 25 -44.33 8.47 28.41
CA LEU A 25 -44.96 9.00 27.21
C LEU A 25 -45.32 7.78 26.35
N ALA A 26 -46.62 7.50 26.24
CA ALA A 26 -47.09 6.57 25.22
C ALA A 26 -46.70 7.17 23.85
N LEU A 27 -45.58 6.71 23.29
CA LEU A 27 -45.23 6.94 21.90
C LEU A 27 -46.38 6.34 21.08
N ALA A 28 -47.19 7.21 20.47
CA ALA A 28 -48.14 6.79 19.48
C ALA A 28 -47.39 5.99 18.41
N ALA A 29 -47.92 4.82 18.02
CA ALA A 29 -47.38 4.10 16.88
C ALA A 29 -47.31 5.06 15.68
N PRO A 30 -46.20 5.09 14.93
CA PRO A 30 -46.08 5.99 13.79
C PRO A 30 -47.27 5.74 12.85
N ALA A 31 -47.88 6.83 12.38
CA ALA A 31 -48.94 6.73 11.39
C ALA A 31 -48.42 5.94 10.17
N PRO A 32 -49.22 5.04 9.59
CA PRO A 32 -48.80 4.31 8.40
C PRO A 32 -48.46 5.29 7.28
N ALA A 33 -47.32 5.09 6.63
CA ALA A 33 -46.82 5.90 5.52
C ALA A 33 -47.74 5.81 4.29
N ALA A 34 -47.87 6.88 3.50
CA ALA A 34 -48.43 6.77 2.16
C ALA A 34 -47.49 5.94 1.28
N ILE A 35 -48.05 5.11 0.40
CA ILE A 35 -47.27 4.25 -0.51
C ILE A 35 -47.79 4.45 -1.93
N LEU A 36 -46.93 4.97 -2.80
CA LEU A 36 -47.17 5.07 -4.24
C LEU A 36 -46.28 4.06 -4.96
N THR A 37 -46.85 3.27 -5.88
CA THR A 37 -46.10 2.25 -6.62
C THR A 37 -46.01 2.64 -8.09
N VAL A 38 -44.79 2.90 -8.56
CA VAL A 38 -44.47 3.13 -9.97
C VAL A 38 -44.62 1.81 -10.74
N THR A 39 -45.45 1.82 -11.77
CA THR A 39 -45.77 0.64 -12.60
C THR A 39 -45.42 0.82 -14.07
N GLY A 40 -44.98 2.02 -14.49
CA GLY A 40 -44.58 2.31 -15.86
C GLY A 40 -43.24 3.04 -15.96
N THR A 41 -42.61 2.94 -17.13
CA THR A 41 -41.36 3.65 -17.46
C THR A 41 -41.58 5.00 -18.15
N GLY A 42 -42.84 5.43 -18.29
CA GLY A 42 -43.20 6.72 -18.88
C GLY A 42 -42.75 7.91 -18.02
N ASP A 43 -42.85 9.11 -18.61
CA ASP A 43 -42.45 10.39 -17.99
C ASP A 43 -43.57 11.45 -18.05
N ALA A 44 -44.80 11.06 -18.40
CA ALA A 44 -45.94 11.98 -18.44
C ALA A 44 -46.73 11.91 -17.14
N VAL A 45 -47.36 13.03 -16.77
CA VAL A 45 -48.48 13.03 -15.81
C VAL A 45 -49.75 12.89 -16.64
N ALA A 46 -50.28 11.68 -16.76
CA ALA A 46 -51.38 11.36 -17.67
C ALA A 46 -52.24 10.23 -17.11
N THR A 47 -53.54 10.26 -17.38
CA THR A 47 -54.42 9.14 -17.02
C THR A 47 -54.38 8.06 -18.10
N ASP A 48 -53.37 7.20 -18.06
CA ASP A 48 -53.09 6.15 -19.06
C ASP A 48 -53.01 4.71 -18.49
N GLY A 49 -53.24 4.54 -17.19
CA GLY A 49 -53.26 3.24 -16.51
C GLY A 49 -51.90 2.79 -15.96
N ALA A 50 -50.86 3.62 -16.02
CA ALA A 50 -49.57 3.34 -15.42
C ALA A 50 -49.11 4.50 -14.51
N CYS A 51 -48.65 4.18 -13.30
CA CYS A 51 -48.04 5.17 -12.43
C CYS A 51 -46.60 5.41 -12.86
N THR A 52 -46.27 6.64 -13.25
CA THR A 52 -44.89 7.06 -13.53
C THR A 52 -44.18 7.59 -12.28
N LEU A 53 -42.84 7.61 -12.30
CA LEU A 53 -42.07 8.23 -11.22
C LEU A 53 -42.39 9.73 -11.06
N ARG A 54 -42.62 10.43 -12.18
CA ARG A 54 -43.01 11.85 -12.19
C ARG A 54 -44.31 12.07 -11.44
N GLU A 55 -45.31 11.23 -11.67
CA GLU A 55 -46.59 11.31 -10.98
C GLU A 55 -46.47 10.99 -9.49
N ALA A 56 -45.71 9.94 -9.15
CA ALA A 56 -45.48 9.57 -7.76
C ALA A 56 -44.83 10.73 -6.97
N ILE A 57 -43.77 11.34 -7.50
CA ILE A 57 -43.13 12.50 -6.84
C ILE A 57 -44.10 13.68 -6.75
N THR A 58 -44.87 13.96 -7.80
CA THR A 58 -45.83 15.07 -7.81
C THR A 58 -46.90 14.90 -6.72
N LEU A 59 -47.43 13.69 -6.55
CA LEU A 59 -48.44 13.37 -5.53
C LEU A 59 -47.90 13.48 -4.10
N ILE A 60 -46.68 12.97 -3.87
CA ILE A 60 -45.97 13.10 -2.59
C ILE A 60 -45.79 14.58 -2.23
N ASN A 61 -45.28 15.37 -3.18
CA ASN A 61 -45.04 16.79 -2.98
C ASN A 61 -46.30 17.60 -2.66
N SER A 62 -47.43 17.26 -3.29
CA SER A 62 -48.68 18.00 -3.09
C SER A 62 -49.53 17.47 -1.93
N ALA A 63 -49.18 16.31 -1.35
CA ALA A 63 -50.09 15.52 -0.52
C ALA A 63 -51.48 15.39 -1.16
N GLY A 64 -51.49 15.19 -2.49
CA GLY A 64 -52.68 15.33 -3.33
C GLY A 64 -53.58 14.10 -3.28
N PRO A 65 -54.85 14.18 -3.73
CA PRO A 65 -55.65 12.98 -3.91
C PRO A 65 -54.95 12.08 -4.93
N ALA A 66 -54.78 10.80 -4.57
CA ALA A 66 -54.16 9.81 -5.45
C ALA A 66 -54.88 9.77 -6.82
N SER A 67 -54.11 9.67 -7.91
CA SER A 67 -54.69 9.50 -9.25
C SER A 67 -55.19 8.06 -9.43
N ALA A 68 -56.03 7.83 -10.44
CA ALA A 68 -56.48 6.47 -10.77
C ALA A 68 -55.30 5.53 -11.09
N ASP A 69 -54.20 6.09 -11.59
CA ASP A 69 -53.04 5.34 -12.07
C ASP A 69 -51.97 5.17 -10.99
N CYS A 70 -51.85 6.14 -10.08
CA CYS A 70 -50.97 6.11 -8.90
C CYS A 70 -51.80 6.09 -7.59
N PRO A 71 -52.54 5.00 -7.30
CA PRO A 71 -53.30 4.90 -6.06
C PRO A 71 -52.36 4.90 -4.85
N ASN A 72 -52.75 5.60 -3.78
CA ASN A 72 -52.11 5.46 -2.47
C ASN A 72 -52.61 4.17 -1.81
N SER A 73 -51.73 3.18 -1.65
CA SER A 73 -52.02 1.90 -0.99
C SER A 73 -51.65 1.87 0.49
N GLY A 74 -51.13 2.97 1.03
CA GLY A 74 -50.67 3.11 2.42
C GLY A 74 -51.62 3.93 3.29
N GLY A 75 -51.05 4.62 4.28
CA GLY A 75 -51.76 5.59 5.12
C GLY A 75 -51.77 7.00 4.54
N ALA A 76 -52.03 7.98 5.40
CA ALA A 76 -52.04 9.38 4.99
C ALA A 76 -50.61 9.87 4.68
N PHE A 77 -50.49 10.79 3.73
CA PHE A 77 -49.22 11.46 3.42
C PHE A 77 -48.63 12.11 4.67
N GLY A 78 -47.32 11.99 4.83
CA GLY A 78 -46.59 12.38 6.03
C GLY A 78 -45.08 12.33 5.85
N THR A 79 -44.36 12.13 6.95
CA THR A 79 -42.88 12.22 6.97
C THR A 79 -42.18 10.90 6.65
N SER A 80 -42.93 9.84 6.36
CA SER A 80 -42.41 8.49 6.15
C SER A 80 -42.88 7.89 4.83
N ASP A 81 -43.37 8.72 3.91
CA ASP A 81 -43.99 8.25 2.67
C ASP A 81 -43.01 7.48 1.79
N GLU A 82 -43.53 6.58 0.95
CA GLU A 82 -42.72 5.69 0.13
C GLU A 82 -43.14 5.74 -1.35
N ILE A 83 -42.13 5.82 -2.22
CA ILE A 83 -42.23 5.51 -3.64
C ILE A 83 -41.57 4.15 -3.87
N ARG A 84 -42.39 3.19 -4.27
CA ARG A 84 -41.98 1.82 -4.64
C ARG A 84 -42.05 1.61 -6.15
N PHE A 85 -41.47 0.52 -6.62
CA PHE A 85 -41.46 0.12 -8.02
C PHE A 85 -42.01 -1.30 -8.14
N ASN A 86 -42.88 -1.50 -9.12
CA ASN A 86 -43.38 -2.81 -9.53
C ASN A 86 -43.70 -2.76 -11.03
N ILE A 87 -42.70 -2.40 -11.82
CA ILE A 87 -42.83 -2.26 -13.28
C ILE A 87 -42.90 -3.66 -13.88
N PRO A 88 -43.93 -3.98 -14.70
CA PRO A 88 -44.05 -5.29 -15.32
C PRO A 88 -42.92 -5.58 -16.31
N GLY A 89 -42.49 -6.85 -16.34
CA GLY A 89 -41.43 -7.34 -17.23
C GLY A 89 -40.27 -7.96 -16.45
N ALA A 90 -39.34 -8.56 -17.19
CA ALA A 90 -38.12 -9.12 -16.62
C ALA A 90 -36.93 -8.21 -16.96
N GLY A 91 -35.93 -8.21 -16.08
CA GLY A 91 -34.69 -7.47 -16.29
C GLY A 91 -34.77 -6.01 -15.85
N VAL A 92 -33.90 -5.18 -16.43
CA VAL A 92 -33.75 -3.77 -16.08
C VAL A 92 -34.87 -2.95 -16.71
N HIS A 93 -35.47 -2.06 -15.93
CA HIS A 93 -36.48 -1.10 -16.35
C HIS A 93 -35.87 0.30 -16.40
N THR A 94 -35.76 0.86 -17.61
CA THR A 94 -35.21 2.19 -17.83
C THR A 94 -36.32 3.22 -17.92
N ILE A 95 -36.36 4.14 -16.96
CA ILE A 95 -37.15 5.37 -17.00
C ILE A 95 -36.29 6.43 -17.67
N ALA A 96 -36.79 7.03 -18.75
CA ALA A 96 -36.06 8.02 -19.54
C ALA A 96 -36.79 9.37 -19.51
N PRO A 97 -36.50 10.24 -18.53
CA PRO A 97 -37.11 11.56 -18.47
C PRO A 97 -36.84 12.38 -19.73
N THR A 98 -37.87 13.08 -20.19
CA THR A 98 -37.86 14.01 -21.34
C THR A 98 -37.72 15.47 -20.91
N SER A 99 -37.83 15.72 -19.61
CA SER A 99 -37.61 17.00 -18.94
C SER A 99 -37.18 16.74 -17.49
N ALA A 100 -36.77 17.79 -16.76
CA ALA A 100 -36.46 17.67 -15.33
C ALA A 100 -37.60 16.96 -14.57
N LEU A 101 -37.25 15.94 -13.78
CA LEU A 101 -38.20 15.34 -12.83
C LEU A 101 -38.63 16.39 -11.80
N PRO A 102 -39.84 16.27 -11.22
CA PRO A 102 -40.28 17.20 -10.19
C PRO A 102 -39.29 17.16 -9.00
N THR A 103 -38.93 18.33 -8.46
CA THR A 103 -38.10 18.43 -7.25
C THR A 103 -38.80 17.75 -6.08
N VAL A 104 -38.11 16.89 -5.35
CA VAL A 104 -38.63 16.24 -4.14
C VAL A 104 -38.63 17.26 -3.01
N ILE A 105 -39.81 17.70 -2.57
CA ILE A 105 -39.97 18.74 -1.53
C ILE A 105 -40.63 18.24 -0.25
N ALA A 106 -41.04 16.97 -0.22
CA ALA A 106 -41.57 16.29 0.97
C ALA A 106 -40.72 15.06 1.34
N PRO A 107 -40.56 14.74 2.64
CA PRO A 107 -39.78 13.59 3.08
C PRO A 107 -40.34 12.30 2.48
N VAL A 108 -39.48 11.52 1.84
CA VAL A 108 -39.89 10.30 1.12
C VAL A 108 -38.76 9.30 1.04
N LEU A 109 -39.10 8.01 1.11
CA LEU A 109 -38.24 6.90 0.69
C LEU A 109 -38.52 6.57 -0.78
N ILE A 110 -37.55 6.80 -1.65
CA ILE A 110 -37.55 6.30 -3.03
C ILE A 110 -36.78 4.98 -3.03
N ASP A 111 -37.50 3.87 -3.15
CA ASP A 111 -36.96 2.52 -2.96
C ASP A 111 -36.91 1.69 -4.24
N GLY A 112 -35.84 1.82 -5.02
CA GLY A 112 -35.61 0.98 -6.20
C GLY A 112 -35.48 -0.52 -5.89
N TYR A 113 -35.13 -0.90 -4.66
CA TYR A 113 -35.07 -2.31 -4.25
C TYR A 113 -36.44 -2.95 -4.04
N SER A 114 -37.52 -2.17 -4.08
CA SER A 114 -38.88 -2.70 -4.07
C SER A 114 -39.29 -3.36 -5.39
N GLN A 115 -38.59 -3.08 -6.50
CA GLN A 115 -38.80 -3.75 -7.78
C GLN A 115 -38.58 -5.26 -7.61
N PRO A 116 -39.52 -6.12 -8.05
CA PRO A 116 -39.33 -7.56 -8.01
C PRO A 116 -37.99 -8.00 -8.62
N LEU A 117 -37.30 -8.91 -7.93
CA LEU A 117 -35.95 -9.43 -8.24
C LEU A 117 -34.78 -8.47 -7.98
N ALA A 118 -35.03 -7.23 -7.56
CA ALA A 118 -33.98 -6.37 -7.03
C ALA A 118 -33.54 -6.88 -5.64
N ALA A 119 -32.27 -6.65 -5.30
CA ALA A 119 -31.71 -7.09 -4.03
C ALA A 119 -30.59 -6.15 -3.57
N GLN A 120 -30.56 -5.83 -2.28
CA GLN A 120 -29.48 -5.04 -1.70
C GLN A 120 -28.15 -5.78 -1.72
N ASN A 121 -27.06 -5.03 -1.78
CA ASN A 121 -25.73 -5.59 -1.62
C ASN A 121 -25.53 -6.13 -0.20
N ALA A 122 -24.98 -7.34 -0.10
CA ALA A 122 -24.57 -7.98 1.15
C ALA A 122 -23.07 -8.30 1.19
N ALA A 123 -22.33 -8.07 0.09
CA ALA A 123 -20.91 -8.37 0.02
C ALA A 123 -20.07 -7.32 0.78
N ALA A 124 -19.27 -7.77 1.75
CA ALA A 124 -18.36 -6.91 2.50
C ALA A 124 -17.37 -6.17 1.58
N VAL A 125 -16.84 -6.88 0.57
CA VAL A 125 -16.01 -6.35 -0.53
C VAL A 125 -16.71 -6.64 -1.85
N GLY A 126 -16.73 -5.68 -2.76
CA GLY A 126 -17.40 -5.78 -4.05
C GLY A 126 -18.91 -5.56 -3.97
N TRP A 127 -19.63 -6.19 -4.91
CA TRP A 127 -21.07 -6.04 -5.05
C TRP A 127 -21.74 -7.36 -5.46
N ASN A 128 -22.78 -7.75 -4.73
CA ASN A 128 -23.67 -8.85 -5.12
C ASN A 128 -25.15 -8.45 -5.11
N GLY A 129 -25.45 -7.16 -4.96
CA GLY A 129 -26.80 -6.62 -5.10
C GLY A 129 -27.26 -6.65 -6.56
N THR A 130 -28.56 -6.49 -6.76
CA THR A 130 -29.19 -6.37 -8.08
C THR A 130 -29.98 -5.07 -8.12
N ILE A 131 -29.57 -4.13 -8.98
CA ILE A 131 -30.31 -2.91 -9.30
C ILE A 131 -31.09 -3.16 -10.58
N LEU A 132 -32.38 -2.82 -10.60
CA LEU A 132 -33.26 -3.04 -11.76
C LEU A 132 -33.94 -1.77 -12.26
N ILE A 133 -33.81 -0.64 -11.55
CA ILE A 133 -34.40 0.63 -11.96
C ILE A 133 -33.28 1.56 -12.44
N GLU A 134 -33.33 1.93 -13.72
CA GLU A 134 -32.46 2.92 -14.31
C GLU A 134 -33.20 4.24 -14.51
N LEU A 135 -32.59 5.36 -14.10
CA LEU A 135 -32.95 6.71 -14.51
C LEU A 135 -31.93 7.18 -15.55
N ASN A 136 -32.35 7.23 -16.82
CA ASN A 136 -31.51 7.62 -17.94
C ASN A 136 -31.82 9.06 -18.39
N GLY A 137 -30.91 9.99 -18.08
CA GLY A 137 -31.07 11.42 -18.33
C GLY A 137 -30.78 11.90 -19.75
N ALA A 138 -30.43 11.02 -20.69
CA ALA A 138 -29.95 11.42 -22.02
C ALA A 138 -30.97 12.28 -22.81
N GLY A 139 -32.26 12.14 -22.52
CA GLY A 139 -33.35 12.91 -23.12
C GLY A 139 -33.89 14.06 -22.27
N ALA A 140 -33.37 14.27 -21.05
CA ALA A 140 -34.00 15.15 -20.06
C ALA A 140 -33.76 16.65 -20.34
N GLY A 141 -32.77 16.99 -21.17
CA GLY A 141 -32.43 18.37 -21.54
C GLY A 141 -31.16 18.89 -20.86
N ALA A 142 -30.69 20.05 -21.33
CA ALA A 142 -29.47 20.69 -20.82
C ALA A 142 -29.66 21.21 -19.38
N GLY A 143 -28.63 21.08 -18.55
CA GLY A 143 -28.64 21.60 -17.17
C GLY A 143 -29.54 20.82 -16.19
N VAL A 144 -30.17 19.73 -16.66
CA VAL A 144 -31.10 18.93 -15.86
C VAL A 144 -30.34 17.93 -14.98
N ASP A 145 -30.71 17.91 -13.70
CA ASP A 145 -30.25 16.92 -12.72
C ASP A 145 -31.12 15.66 -12.78
N GLY A 146 -30.59 14.53 -12.31
CA GLY A 146 -31.34 13.28 -12.18
C GLY A 146 -32.45 13.38 -11.14
N LEU A 147 -32.06 13.67 -9.90
CA LEU A 147 -33.00 13.95 -8.81
C LEU A 147 -32.53 15.20 -8.05
N THR A 148 -33.45 16.11 -7.78
CA THR A 148 -33.22 17.24 -6.87
C THR A 148 -34.07 17.03 -5.62
N VAL A 149 -33.41 16.91 -4.47
CA VAL A 149 -34.02 16.72 -3.15
C VAL A 149 -33.89 18.01 -2.36
N ARG A 150 -35.02 18.63 -2.02
CA ARG A 150 -35.11 19.93 -1.36
C ARG A 150 -36.01 19.84 -0.12
N THR A 151 -35.72 18.81 0.68
CA THR A 151 -36.44 18.42 1.89
C THR A 151 -35.47 17.71 2.82
N SER A 152 -35.84 17.58 4.09
CA SER A 152 -35.05 16.86 5.10
C SER A 152 -35.60 15.44 5.31
N GLY A 153 -34.72 14.50 5.62
CA GLY A 153 -35.11 13.12 5.95
C GLY A 153 -35.57 12.25 4.78
N ALA A 154 -35.33 12.66 3.53
CA ALA A 154 -35.58 11.79 2.37
C ALA A 154 -34.50 10.69 2.25
N THR A 155 -34.88 9.58 1.63
CA THR A 155 -33.98 8.46 1.33
C THR A 155 -34.07 8.10 -0.15
N VAL A 156 -32.93 7.89 -0.80
CA VAL A 156 -32.86 7.38 -2.19
C VAL A 156 -31.97 6.15 -2.22
N ARG A 157 -32.52 5.00 -2.65
CA ARG A 157 -31.77 3.74 -2.74
C ARG A 157 -32.18 2.87 -3.93
N GLY A 158 -31.25 2.02 -4.37
CA GLY A 158 -31.52 0.95 -5.35
C GLY A 158 -31.75 1.43 -6.78
N LEU A 159 -31.21 2.60 -7.14
CA LEU A 159 -31.32 3.19 -8.48
C LEU A 159 -29.96 3.20 -9.18
N ALA A 160 -30.00 3.07 -10.51
CA ALA A 160 -28.89 3.43 -11.39
C ALA A 160 -29.22 4.76 -12.08
N ILE A 161 -28.49 5.85 -11.79
CA ILE A 161 -28.79 7.22 -12.23
C ILE A 161 -27.64 7.75 -13.07
N PHE A 162 -27.89 8.01 -14.35
CA PHE A 162 -26.80 8.24 -15.31
C PHE A 162 -27.26 9.05 -16.54
N SER A 163 -26.30 9.54 -17.33
CA SER A 163 -26.49 10.34 -18.55
C SER A 163 -27.28 11.65 -18.38
N PHE A 164 -27.42 12.19 -17.16
CA PHE A 164 -27.97 13.54 -16.98
C PHE A 164 -26.95 14.59 -17.38
N ALA A 165 -27.40 15.68 -18.02
CA ALA A 165 -26.51 16.73 -18.51
C ALA A 165 -25.82 17.53 -17.38
N ASN A 166 -26.32 17.41 -16.15
CA ASN A 166 -25.80 18.09 -14.97
C ASN A 166 -25.46 17.08 -13.86
N ILE A 167 -26.19 17.07 -12.74
CA ILE A 167 -25.85 16.27 -11.55
C ILE A 167 -26.70 15.00 -11.49
N GLY A 168 -26.15 13.89 -10.99
CA GLY A 168 -26.93 12.68 -10.73
C GLY A 168 -27.99 12.92 -9.64
N ILE A 169 -27.56 13.22 -8.41
CA ILE A 169 -28.43 13.59 -7.29
C ILE A 169 -27.95 14.90 -6.66
N ARG A 170 -28.85 15.87 -6.54
CA ARG A 170 -28.61 17.12 -5.82
C ARG A 170 -29.39 17.14 -4.50
N LEU A 171 -28.71 17.44 -3.40
CA LEU A 171 -29.30 17.75 -2.09
C LEU A 171 -29.23 19.26 -1.85
N GLY A 172 -30.40 19.89 -1.85
CA GLY A 172 -30.56 21.33 -1.70
C GLY A 172 -30.43 22.13 -2.99
N ASP A 173 -30.80 23.40 -2.93
CA ASP A 173 -30.41 24.42 -3.89
C ASP A 173 -30.35 25.79 -3.21
N ALA A 174 -29.86 26.80 -3.92
CA ALA A 174 -29.73 28.15 -3.39
C ALA A 174 -31.09 28.84 -3.14
N ALA A 175 -32.21 28.25 -3.56
CA ALA A 175 -33.49 28.96 -3.69
C ALA A 175 -34.45 28.73 -2.52
N VAL A 176 -34.47 27.59 -1.82
CA VAL A 176 -35.35 27.41 -0.63
C VAL A 176 -35.13 26.10 0.16
N GLY A 177 -35.32 26.17 1.49
CA GLY A 177 -35.70 25.03 2.36
C GLY A 177 -34.56 24.14 2.89
N ASP A 178 -34.66 23.73 4.16
CA ASP A 178 -33.74 22.79 4.80
C ASP A 178 -33.70 21.45 4.04
N SER A 179 -32.49 20.98 3.74
CA SER A 179 -32.19 19.74 3.00
C SER A 179 -31.23 18.87 3.80
N SER A 180 -31.53 18.72 5.09
CA SER A 180 -30.67 18.07 6.07
C SER A 180 -31.10 16.63 6.36
N GLY A 181 -30.17 15.79 6.84
CA GLY A 181 -30.50 14.45 7.32
C GLY A 181 -31.01 13.48 6.23
N ASN A 182 -30.66 13.70 4.96
CA ASN A 182 -31.03 12.81 3.86
C ASN A 182 -30.06 11.64 3.72
N TYR A 183 -30.54 10.51 3.20
CA TYR A 183 -29.76 9.28 3.01
C TYR A 183 -29.73 8.87 1.54
N ILE A 184 -28.54 8.85 0.95
CA ILE A 184 -28.28 8.40 -0.42
C ILE A 184 -27.41 7.16 -0.35
N PHE A 185 -27.97 5.97 -0.60
CA PHE A 185 -27.24 4.73 -0.36
C PHE A 185 -27.66 3.58 -1.28
N GLY A 186 -26.75 2.65 -1.54
CA GLY A 186 -27.07 1.47 -2.36
C GLY A 186 -27.42 1.81 -3.81
N ASN A 187 -26.90 2.91 -4.36
CA ASN A 187 -27.16 3.36 -5.73
C ASN A 187 -25.92 3.19 -6.63
N PHE A 188 -26.14 3.10 -7.93
CA PHE A 188 -25.13 3.33 -8.95
C PHE A 188 -25.34 4.71 -9.57
N ILE A 189 -24.32 5.57 -9.54
CA ILE A 189 -24.42 6.96 -9.99
C ILE A 189 -23.34 7.24 -11.02
N GLY A 190 -23.76 7.40 -12.28
CA GLY A 190 -22.91 7.50 -13.46
C GLY A 190 -22.54 6.15 -14.11
N LEU A 191 -23.05 5.03 -13.55
CA LEU A 191 -22.96 3.70 -14.16
C LEU A 191 -24.36 3.15 -14.47
N ARG A 192 -24.43 2.22 -15.42
CA ARG A 192 -25.65 1.44 -15.67
C ARG A 192 -25.94 0.44 -14.55
N ALA A 193 -27.11 -0.20 -14.59
CA ALA A 193 -27.53 -1.20 -13.60
C ALA A 193 -26.62 -2.43 -13.47
N ASP A 194 -25.73 -2.67 -14.44
CA ASP A 194 -24.71 -3.72 -14.38
C ASP A 194 -23.51 -3.38 -13.47
N GLY A 195 -23.42 -2.13 -12.99
CA GLY A 195 -22.36 -1.67 -12.10
C GLY A 195 -20.98 -1.54 -12.75
N SER A 196 -20.87 -1.65 -14.08
CA SER A 196 -19.59 -1.63 -14.78
C SER A 196 -19.59 -0.86 -16.10
N THR A 197 -20.75 -0.62 -16.73
CA THR A 197 -20.84 0.21 -17.94
C THR A 197 -20.91 1.68 -17.56
N SER A 198 -19.89 2.45 -17.95
CA SER A 198 -19.84 3.91 -17.77
C SER A 198 -20.92 4.62 -18.59
N ALA A 199 -21.67 5.51 -17.92
CA ALA A 199 -22.66 6.38 -18.54
C ALA A 199 -22.79 7.69 -17.75
N GLY A 200 -21.66 8.30 -17.39
CA GLY A 200 -21.54 9.43 -16.48
C GLY A 200 -22.58 10.55 -16.58
N ASN A 201 -22.86 11.20 -15.45
CA ASN A 201 -23.53 12.50 -15.46
C ASN A 201 -22.54 13.61 -15.85
N GLY A 202 -23.05 14.71 -16.40
CA GLY A 202 -22.24 15.77 -16.98
C GLY A 202 -21.34 16.50 -15.98
N LEU A 203 -21.78 16.64 -14.73
CA LEU A 203 -21.02 17.22 -13.63
C LEU A 203 -20.87 16.22 -12.47
N HIS A 204 -21.55 16.43 -11.35
CA HIS A 204 -21.30 15.67 -10.12
C HIS A 204 -22.17 14.40 -10.07
N GLY A 205 -21.67 13.32 -9.46
CA GLY A 205 -22.51 12.20 -9.10
C GLY A 205 -23.52 12.61 -8.03
N VAL A 206 -23.01 13.05 -6.87
CA VAL A 206 -23.81 13.62 -5.78
C VAL A 206 -23.30 15.03 -5.45
N TYR A 207 -24.21 15.99 -5.31
CA TYR A 207 -23.89 17.38 -4.99
C TYR A 207 -24.73 17.87 -3.81
N ILE A 208 -24.08 18.31 -2.74
CA ILE A 208 -24.71 18.80 -1.51
C ILE A 208 -24.46 20.31 -1.42
N SER A 209 -25.51 21.12 -1.57
CA SER A 209 -25.42 22.58 -1.50
C SER A 209 -26.79 23.22 -1.28
N ALA A 210 -26.94 23.99 -0.21
CA ALA A 210 -28.17 24.68 0.20
C ALA A 210 -27.91 25.99 0.98
N ASN A 211 -26.79 26.68 0.73
CA ASN A 211 -26.40 27.89 1.45
C ASN A 211 -26.35 27.70 2.99
N GLY A 212 -25.80 26.58 3.46
CA GLY A 212 -25.65 26.25 4.88
C GLY A 212 -26.87 25.57 5.51
N THR A 213 -27.76 25.00 4.70
CA THR A 213 -28.98 24.31 5.16
C THR A 213 -29.10 22.86 4.69
N ALA A 214 -28.00 22.25 4.24
CA ALA A 214 -27.92 20.83 3.90
C ALA A 214 -26.89 20.13 4.78
N ALA A 215 -27.18 20.10 6.08
CA ALA A 215 -26.33 19.51 7.09
C ALA A 215 -26.71 18.05 7.41
N GLY A 216 -25.78 17.26 7.94
CA GLY A 216 -26.10 15.92 8.44
C GLY A 216 -26.58 14.92 7.37
N ASN A 217 -26.27 15.14 6.09
CA ASN A 217 -26.63 14.20 5.04
C ASN A 217 -25.62 13.04 4.97
N PHE A 218 -26.10 11.88 4.57
CA PHE A 218 -25.36 10.63 4.47
C PHE A 218 -25.32 10.15 3.01
N VAL A 219 -24.12 10.09 2.44
CA VAL A 219 -23.84 9.36 1.19
C VAL A 219 -23.19 8.05 1.60
N GLY A 220 -23.99 6.99 1.65
CA GLY A 220 -23.63 5.75 2.35
C GLY A 220 -23.64 5.89 3.88
N PHE A 221 -23.30 4.82 4.59
CA PHE A 221 -23.20 4.76 6.06
C PHE A 221 -22.49 3.47 6.52
N GLY A 222 -21.42 3.09 5.81
CA GLY A 222 -20.46 2.07 6.27
C GLY A 222 -20.88 0.60 6.16
N THR A 223 -22.16 0.31 5.91
CA THR A 223 -22.62 -1.08 5.66
C THR A 223 -22.48 -1.49 4.20
N ALA A 224 -22.35 -2.78 3.92
CA ALA A 224 -22.34 -3.31 2.55
C ALA A 224 -23.58 -2.90 1.74
N ALA A 225 -24.76 -2.89 2.37
CA ALA A 225 -26.02 -2.48 1.75
C ALA A 225 -26.11 -0.97 1.47
N ALA A 226 -25.35 -0.16 2.21
CA ALA A 226 -25.33 1.29 2.06
C ALA A 226 -24.39 1.79 0.97
N ARG A 227 -23.44 0.95 0.52
CA ARG A 227 -22.43 1.32 -0.48
C ARG A 227 -23.07 1.91 -1.73
N ASN A 228 -22.68 3.11 -2.11
CA ASN A 228 -22.92 3.59 -3.47
C ASN A 228 -21.71 3.26 -4.35
N VAL A 229 -21.94 3.17 -5.66
CA VAL A 229 -20.88 3.17 -6.67
C VAL A 229 -21.03 4.45 -7.50
N ILE A 230 -20.07 5.38 -7.40
CA ILE A 230 -20.17 6.74 -7.91
C ILE A 230 -18.98 7.03 -8.83
N SER A 231 -19.21 6.89 -10.14
CA SER A 231 -18.13 6.74 -11.12
C SER A 231 -18.53 7.32 -12.47
N ALA A 232 -17.54 7.58 -13.34
CA ALA A 232 -17.73 8.16 -14.67
C ALA A 232 -18.32 9.59 -14.71
N ASN A 233 -18.50 10.27 -13.58
CA ASN A 233 -18.97 11.66 -13.54
C ASN A 233 -17.78 12.64 -13.74
N GLN A 234 -18.03 13.96 -13.71
CA GLN A 234 -16.93 14.92 -13.53
C GLN A 234 -16.28 14.75 -12.15
N THR A 235 -17.05 14.97 -11.09
CA THR A 235 -16.62 14.71 -9.71
C THR A 235 -17.56 13.68 -9.11
N GLY A 236 -17.04 12.74 -8.32
CA GLY A 236 -17.90 11.72 -7.70
C GLY A 236 -18.90 12.35 -6.73
N VAL A 237 -18.41 12.89 -5.61
CA VAL A 237 -19.22 13.56 -4.60
C VAL A 237 -18.68 14.95 -4.32
N THR A 238 -19.56 15.95 -4.21
CA THR A 238 -19.18 17.31 -3.85
C THR A 238 -20.05 17.85 -2.72
N ILE A 239 -19.38 18.42 -1.71
CA ILE A 239 -20.00 19.17 -0.62
C ILE A 239 -19.59 20.62 -0.81
N ASN A 240 -20.54 21.53 -0.97
CA ASN A 240 -20.26 22.92 -1.31
C ASN A 240 -20.91 23.88 -0.29
N GLY A 241 -20.11 24.31 0.68
CA GLY A 241 -20.46 25.26 1.73
C GLY A 241 -21.36 24.67 2.82
N GLU A 242 -21.37 23.34 2.98
CA GLU A 242 -22.25 22.64 3.91
C GLU A 242 -21.44 21.86 4.95
N ASP A 243 -21.99 21.75 6.15
CA ASP A 243 -21.29 21.19 7.30
C ASP A 243 -21.88 19.85 7.73
N THR A 244 -21.11 19.05 8.48
CA THR A 244 -21.57 17.82 9.15
C THR A 244 -22.12 16.72 8.24
N ASN A 245 -21.75 16.71 6.96
CA ASN A 245 -22.14 15.65 6.02
C ASN A 245 -21.15 14.49 6.06
N THR A 246 -21.64 13.27 5.80
CA THR A 246 -20.86 12.04 5.87
C THR A 246 -20.89 11.29 4.53
N ILE A 247 -19.71 10.96 4.01
CA ILE A 247 -19.49 10.10 2.86
C ILE A 247 -18.83 8.82 3.38
N ASP A 248 -19.58 7.73 3.51
CA ASP A 248 -19.12 6.54 4.22
C ASP A 248 -19.39 5.22 3.47
N GLY A 249 -18.33 4.44 3.24
CA GLY A 249 -18.43 3.09 2.70
C GLY A 249 -18.69 3.02 1.19
N ASN A 250 -18.36 4.07 0.42
CA ASN A 250 -18.65 4.16 -1.01
C ASN A 250 -17.50 3.67 -1.89
N TYR A 251 -17.82 3.28 -3.12
CA TYR A 251 -16.88 3.03 -4.20
C TYR A 251 -16.94 4.20 -5.18
N ILE A 252 -15.83 4.93 -5.33
CA ILE A 252 -15.77 6.19 -6.08
C ILE A 252 -14.62 6.15 -7.08
N GLY A 253 -14.96 6.25 -8.37
CA GLY A 253 -13.99 6.15 -9.47
C GLY A 253 -13.69 4.72 -9.91
N VAL A 254 -14.43 3.74 -9.38
CA VAL A 254 -14.27 2.30 -9.65
C VAL A 254 -15.60 1.66 -10.05
N ASP A 255 -15.54 0.45 -10.60
CA ASP A 255 -16.74 -0.35 -10.86
C ASP A 255 -17.33 -0.95 -9.56
N ALA A 256 -18.47 -1.63 -9.67
CA ALA A 256 -19.15 -2.21 -8.52
C ALA A 256 -18.34 -3.32 -7.82
N THR A 257 -17.36 -3.93 -8.50
CA THR A 257 -16.45 -4.88 -7.86
C THR A 257 -15.41 -4.18 -6.99
N GLY A 258 -15.15 -2.89 -7.24
CA GLY A 258 -14.08 -2.13 -6.61
C GLY A 258 -12.68 -2.49 -7.11
N THR A 259 -12.58 -3.21 -8.24
CA THR A 259 -11.32 -3.75 -8.78
C THR A 259 -10.98 -3.28 -10.18
N ALA A 260 -11.87 -2.56 -10.87
CA ALA A 260 -11.56 -1.89 -12.13
C ALA A 260 -11.89 -0.39 -12.06
N ALA A 261 -11.00 0.44 -12.62
CA ALA A 261 -11.22 1.89 -12.70
C ALA A 261 -12.40 2.24 -13.64
N ARG A 262 -13.21 3.18 -13.20
CA ARG A 262 -14.29 3.88 -13.93
C ARG A 262 -14.18 5.36 -13.57
N PRO A 263 -13.14 6.04 -14.08
CA PRO A 263 -12.69 7.32 -13.54
C PRO A 263 -13.81 8.34 -13.50
N ASN A 264 -13.92 9.09 -12.39
CA ASN A 264 -14.48 10.44 -12.50
C ASN A 264 -13.40 11.31 -13.16
N SER A 265 -13.79 12.20 -14.08
CA SER A 265 -12.84 12.99 -14.90
C SER A 265 -12.14 14.14 -14.15
N ALA A 266 -12.52 14.37 -12.89
CA ALA A 266 -11.87 15.23 -11.91
C ALA A 266 -11.67 14.44 -10.60
N SER A 267 -11.90 15.07 -9.44
CA SER A 267 -11.67 14.40 -8.15
C SER A 267 -12.74 13.35 -7.80
N GLY A 268 -12.38 12.39 -6.95
CA GLY A 268 -13.37 11.45 -6.39
C GLY A 268 -14.33 12.18 -5.44
N VAL A 269 -13.78 12.86 -4.44
CA VAL A 269 -14.52 13.68 -3.48
C VAL A 269 -13.98 15.10 -3.46
N TRP A 270 -14.87 16.09 -3.42
CA TRP A 270 -14.52 17.50 -3.25
C TRP A 270 -15.34 18.17 -2.14
N ILE A 271 -14.67 18.60 -1.07
CA ILE A 271 -15.23 19.47 -0.03
C ILE A 271 -14.79 20.89 -0.34
N ASN A 272 -15.73 21.78 -0.64
CA ASN A 272 -15.50 23.19 -0.92
C ASN A 272 -16.15 24.04 0.17
N GLN A 273 -15.37 24.78 0.95
CA GLN A 273 -15.80 25.76 1.97
C GLN A 273 -16.58 25.21 3.20
N GLY A 274 -16.93 23.92 3.27
CA GLY A 274 -17.72 23.34 4.37
C GLY A 274 -16.89 22.69 5.48
N ALA A 275 -17.41 22.67 6.70
CA ALA A 275 -16.73 22.19 7.91
C ALA A 275 -17.31 20.91 8.50
N ASP A 276 -16.55 20.23 9.36
CA ASP A 276 -17.01 19.04 10.11
C ASP A 276 -17.56 17.90 9.22
N ASN A 277 -17.16 17.82 7.95
CA ASN A 277 -17.57 16.73 7.06
C ASN A 277 -16.66 15.51 7.20
N GLY A 278 -17.20 14.32 7.01
CA GLY A 278 -16.48 13.06 7.09
C GLY A 278 -16.41 12.33 5.75
N VAL A 279 -15.20 11.92 5.35
CA VAL A 279 -14.96 10.96 4.27
C VAL A 279 -14.36 9.70 4.89
N ILE A 280 -15.14 8.63 4.95
CA ILE A 280 -14.87 7.48 5.82
C ILE A 280 -14.98 6.17 5.04
N SER A 281 -14.07 5.22 5.31
CA SER A 281 -14.20 3.80 4.91
C SER A 281 -14.51 3.57 3.42
N SER A 282 -14.13 4.50 2.55
CA SER A 282 -14.47 4.48 1.12
C SER A 282 -13.28 4.02 0.27
N VAL A 283 -13.58 3.44 -0.90
CA VAL A 283 -12.59 3.18 -1.96
C VAL A 283 -12.65 4.34 -2.95
N ILE A 284 -11.59 5.15 -3.01
CA ILE A 284 -11.52 6.39 -3.78
C ILE A 284 -10.29 6.31 -4.70
N SER A 285 -10.48 5.70 -5.86
CA SER A 285 -9.39 5.19 -6.69
C SER A 285 -9.69 5.34 -8.17
N GLY A 286 -8.64 5.41 -8.99
CA GLY A 286 -8.77 5.51 -10.44
C GLY A 286 -9.44 6.78 -10.96
N ASN A 287 -9.51 7.86 -10.19
CA ASN A 287 -10.03 9.16 -10.67
C ASN A 287 -8.95 9.91 -11.47
N ASP A 288 -9.35 10.73 -12.44
CA ASP A 288 -8.43 11.52 -13.28
C ASP A 288 -7.90 12.77 -12.54
N GLY A 289 -8.47 13.12 -11.39
CA GLY A 289 -8.00 14.15 -10.47
C GLY A 289 -7.37 13.59 -9.20
N SER A 290 -7.55 14.31 -8.07
CA SER A 290 -7.16 13.81 -6.76
C SER A 290 -8.21 12.83 -6.23
N GLY A 291 -7.83 11.92 -5.34
CA GLY A 291 -8.81 11.09 -4.63
C GLY A 291 -9.79 11.96 -3.83
N VAL A 292 -9.24 12.72 -2.87
CA VAL A 292 -9.98 13.69 -2.05
C VAL A 292 -9.38 15.08 -2.21
N LEU A 293 -10.22 16.08 -2.45
CA LEU A 293 -9.87 17.50 -2.45
C LEU A 293 -10.66 18.23 -1.34
N ILE A 294 -9.96 18.89 -0.43
CA ILE A 294 -10.54 19.80 0.55
C ILE A 294 -10.05 21.20 0.19
N GLY A 295 -10.95 22.13 -0.09
CA GLY A 295 -10.58 23.46 -0.57
C GLY A 295 -11.44 24.58 -0.02
N GLY A 296 -10.83 25.75 0.09
CA GLY A 296 -11.49 26.97 0.54
C GLY A 296 -11.25 27.26 2.03
N ASN A 297 -11.09 28.54 2.37
CA ASN A 297 -10.67 28.96 3.71
C ASN A 297 -11.67 28.61 4.82
N LEU A 298 -12.91 28.29 4.47
CA LEU A 298 -13.94 27.86 5.41
C LEU A 298 -14.00 26.34 5.60
N ALA A 299 -13.26 25.55 4.78
CA ALA A 299 -13.24 24.10 4.91
C ALA A 299 -12.31 23.65 6.05
N SER A 300 -12.86 23.61 7.26
CA SER A 300 -12.14 23.25 8.49
C SER A 300 -12.77 22.08 9.23
N ALA A 301 -12.01 21.41 10.10
CA ALA A 301 -12.47 20.29 10.91
C ALA A 301 -13.04 19.10 10.09
N ASN A 302 -12.76 19.04 8.79
CA ASN A 302 -13.12 17.88 7.98
C ASN A 302 -12.20 16.71 8.29
N SER A 303 -12.73 15.50 8.16
CA SER A 303 -12.03 14.26 8.45
C SER A 303 -11.99 13.33 7.24
N VAL A 304 -10.82 12.78 6.96
CA VAL A 304 -10.60 11.74 5.95
C VAL A 304 -10.02 10.54 6.69
N LEU A 305 -10.80 9.49 6.87
CA LEU A 305 -10.50 8.37 7.78
C LEU A 305 -10.74 7.01 7.13
N GLU A 306 -9.88 6.02 7.39
CA GLU A 306 -10.07 4.62 6.99
C GLU A 306 -10.29 4.37 5.48
N ASN A 307 -9.95 5.33 4.61
CA ASN A 307 -10.19 5.19 3.17
C ASN A 307 -9.07 4.39 2.48
N TYR A 308 -9.43 3.68 1.42
CA TYR A 308 -8.49 3.20 0.40
C TYR A 308 -8.41 4.23 -0.72
N ILE A 309 -7.30 4.96 -0.83
CA ILE A 309 -7.11 6.05 -1.78
C ILE A 309 -5.97 5.72 -2.74
N GLY A 310 -6.32 5.48 -4.01
CA GLY A 310 -5.40 4.99 -5.03
C GLY A 310 -5.13 3.47 -4.92
N VAL A 311 -5.90 2.77 -4.09
CA VAL A 311 -5.87 1.32 -3.88
C VAL A 311 -7.26 0.75 -4.15
N SER A 312 -7.33 -0.38 -4.83
CA SER A 312 -8.59 -1.09 -5.06
C SER A 312 -9.20 -1.62 -3.76
N ALA A 313 -10.45 -2.06 -3.81
CA ALA A 313 -11.12 -2.70 -2.67
C ALA A 313 -10.44 -4.00 -2.17
N THR A 314 -9.47 -4.52 -2.93
CA THR A 314 -8.71 -5.75 -2.60
C THR A 314 -7.24 -5.49 -2.27
N GLY A 315 -6.84 -4.22 -2.16
CA GLY A 315 -5.45 -3.86 -1.85
C GLY A 315 -4.52 -3.74 -3.06
N LEU A 316 -5.02 -3.97 -4.28
CA LEU A 316 -4.23 -3.86 -5.52
C LEU A 316 -4.05 -2.40 -5.98
N PRO A 317 -2.96 -2.07 -6.69
CA PRO A 317 -2.70 -0.71 -7.20
C PRO A 317 -3.80 -0.18 -8.12
N MET A 318 -4.28 1.03 -7.84
CA MET A 318 -5.28 1.73 -8.66
C MET A 318 -5.25 3.24 -8.43
N GLY A 319 -4.09 3.84 -8.67
CA GLY A 319 -3.82 5.25 -8.40
C GLY A 319 -4.86 6.22 -8.97
N ASN A 320 -5.14 7.29 -8.22
CA ASN A 320 -5.69 8.50 -8.83
C ASN A 320 -4.59 9.21 -9.64
N ALA A 321 -4.95 9.93 -10.71
CA ALA A 321 -3.95 10.51 -11.61
C ALA A 321 -3.18 11.70 -11.00
N SER A 322 -3.76 12.36 -9.98
CA SER A 322 -3.11 13.44 -9.20
C SER A 322 -2.76 12.94 -7.78
N HIS A 323 -2.99 13.76 -6.76
CA HIS A 323 -2.69 13.43 -5.36
C HIS A 323 -3.70 12.44 -4.77
N GLY A 324 -3.30 11.69 -3.73
CA GLY A 324 -4.26 10.93 -2.93
C GLY A 324 -5.25 11.88 -2.23
N VAL A 325 -4.71 12.76 -1.38
CA VAL A 325 -5.46 13.81 -0.68
C VAL A 325 -4.78 15.16 -0.94
N LEU A 326 -5.54 16.14 -1.45
CA LEU A 326 -5.09 17.53 -1.60
C LEU A 326 -5.89 18.42 -0.65
N VAL A 327 -5.19 19.20 0.17
CA VAL A 327 -5.77 20.12 1.15
C VAL A 327 -5.34 21.54 0.84
N ALA A 328 -6.31 22.38 0.48
CA ALA A 328 -6.18 23.81 0.27
C ALA A 328 -7.08 24.57 1.26
N ALA A 329 -6.98 24.20 2.54
CA ALA A 329 -7.79 24.71 3.63
C ALA A 329 -7.14 24.41 5.01
N PRO A 330 -7.44 25.16 6.08
CA PRO A 330 -6.85 24.96 7.40
C PRO A 330 -7.62 23.95 8.27
N ASN A 331 -6.97 23.43 9.32
CA ASN A 331 -7.58 22.68 10.43
C ASN A 331 -8.30 21.37 10.07
N ASN A 332 -7.81 20.59 9.09
CA ASN A 332 -8.41 19.31 8.71
C ASN A 332 -7.64 18.11 9.26
N SER A 333 -8.29 16.95 9.35
CA SER A 333 -7.70 15.70 9.85
C SER A 333 -7.65 14.63 8.76
N ILE A 334 -6.46 14.14 8.47
CA ILE A 334 -6.21 13.03 7.56
C ILE A 334 -5.66 11.89 8.40
N GLY A 335 -6.50 10.91 8.65
CA GLY A 335 -6.24 9.81 9.58
C GLY A 335 -6.34 10.21 11.06
N GLY A 336 -6.20 9.20 11.92
CA GLY A 336 -6.47 9.29 13.35
C GLY A 336 -6.04 8.01 14.07
N ALA A 337 -6.22 7.99 15.39
CA ALA A 337 -5.80 6.85 16.20
C ALA A 337 -6.63 5.61 15.88
N ASN A 338 -6.05 4.64 15.17
CA ASN A 338 -6.70 3.48 14.57
C ASN A 338 -7.63 3.77 13.37
N ASP A 339 -7.63 5.00 12.86
CA ASP A 339 -8.52 5.46 11.78
C ASP A 339 -7.74 5.92 10.54
N GLY A 340 -6.52 5.40 10.36
CA GLY A 340 -5.59 5.77 9.29
C GLY A 340 -6.09 5.37 7.90
N ASN A 341 -5.82 6.19 6.89
CA ASN A 341 -6.10 5.85 5.49
C ASN A 341 -4.97 4.98 4.91
N THR A 342 -5.29 4.17 3.90
CA THR A 342 -4.29 3.61 3.00
C THR A 342 -4.22 4.47 1.73
N ILE A 343 -3.11 5.17 1.53
CA ILE A 343 -2.92 6.15 0.46
C ILE A 343 -1.71 5.74 -0.39
N ALA A 344 -1.98 5.13 -1.55
CA ALA A 344 -0.90 4.58 -2.35
C ALA A 344 -1.15 4.67 -3.85
N TYR A 345 -0.07 4.55 -4.63
CA TYR A 345 -0.10 4.45 -6.10
C TYR A 345 -0.64 5.67 -6.84
N ASN A 346 -0.91 6.79 -6.15
CA ASN A 346 -1.40 8.00 -6.80
C ASN A 346 -0.29 8.62 -7.67
N GLY A 347 -0.64 9.23 -8.80
CA GLY A 347 0.34 9.81 -9.73
C GLY A 347 1.10 11.01 -9.15
N GLY A 348 0.50 11.70 -8.18
CA GLY A 348 1.07 12.81 -7.43
C GLY A 348 1.66 12.39 -6.09
N ARG A 349 1.44 13.23 -5.07
CA ARG A 349 1.79 12.97 -3.66
C ARG A 349 0.71 12.14 -2.97
N GLY A 350 1.07 11.45 -1.89
CA GLY A 350 0.09 10.82 -1.02
C GLY A 350 -0.87 11.85 -0.42
N VAL A 351 -0.35 12.74 0.42
CA VAL A 351 -1.05 13.89 1.00
C VAL A 351 -0.30 15.17 0.63
N ALA A 352 -1.00 16.17 0.11
CA ALA A 352 -0.43 17.47 -0.22
C ALA A 352 -1.20 18.59 0.47
N ILE A 353 -0.47 19.54 1.06
CA ILE A 353 -1.05 20.80 1.55
C ILE A 353 -0.64 21.93 0.61
N SER A 354 -1.62 22.60 0.00
CA SER A 354 -1.43 23.59 -1.07
C SER A 354 -0.63 24.81 -0.63
N SER A 355 0.18 25.37 -1.54
CA SER A 355 0.98 26.59 -1.36
C SER A 355 0.20 27.90 -1.43
N THR A 356 -1.08 27.86 -1.81
CA THR A 356 -1.87 29.08 -2.09
C THR A 356 -2.39 29.81 -0.85
N GLY A 357 -2.08 29.32 0.36
CA GLY A 357 -2.45 29.95 1.62
C GLY A 357 -1.66 29.37 2.80
N PRO A 358 -1.64 30.05 3.96
CA PRO A 358 -1.02 29.54 5.18
C PRO A 358 -1.93 28.48 5.83
N TYR A 359 -2.14 27.37 5.14
CA TYR A 359 -3.05 26.30 5.57
C TYR A 359 -2.43 25.48 6.71
N SER A 360 -2.47 26.03 7.92
CA SER A 360 -2.02 25.38 9.15
C SER A 360 -3.16 24.61 9.86
N GLY A 361 -2.78 23.86 10.88
CA GLY A 361 -3.63 22.99 11.69
C GLY A 361 -4.04 21.70 11.01
N ASN A 362 -3.43 21.34 9.88
CA ASN A 362 -3.76 20.12 9.16
C ASN A 362 -3.00 18.94 9.75
N ARG A 363 -3.77 18.04 10.38
CA ARG A 363 -3.26 16.90 11.12
C ARG A 363 -3.19 15.67 10.24
N ILE A 364 -2.01 15.06 10.10
CA ILE A 364 -1.81 13.88 9.25
C ILE A 364 -1.26 12.75 10.12
N ARG A 365 -2.09 11.80 10.54
CA ARG A 365 -1.67 10.77 11.52
C ARG A 365 -2.09 9.36 11.14
N GLU A 366 -1.22 8.40 11.42
CA GLU A 366 -1.41 6.94 11.26
C GLU A 366 -1.82 6.47 9.86
N ASN A 367 -1.63 7.30 8.82
CA ASN A 367 -1.88 6.89 7.45
C ASN A 367 -0.78 5.96 6.96
N LEU A 368 -1.16 4.92 6.21
CA LEU A 368 -0.25 4.10 5.44
C LEU A 368 -0.07 4.76 4.08
N ILE A 369 1.06 5.45 3.88
CA ILE A 369 1.33 6.22 2.67
C ILE A 369 2.52 5.57 1.97
N TYR A 370 2.37 5.10 0.73
CA TYR A 370 3.44 4.42 0.00
C TYR A 370 3.21 4.34 -1.52
N SER A 371 4.29 4.14 -2.28
CA SER A 371 4.29 3.98 -3.74
C SER A 371 3.55 5.09 -4.49
N ASN A 372 3.51 6.32 -3.98
CA ASN A 372 2.97 7.46 -4.75
C ASN A 372 4.04 7.95 -5.74
N GLY A 373 3.61 8.67 -6.80
CA GLY A 373 4.51 9.13 -7.86
C GLY A 373 5.48 10.23 -7.43
N ASN A 374 5.29 10.81 -6.24
CA ASN A 374 6.11 11.83 -5.60
C ASN A 374 6.12 11.59 -4.07
N LEU A 375 6.52 12.58 -3.28
CA LEU A 375 6.57 12.50 -1.81
C LEU A 375 5.26 11.98 -1.18
N GLY A 376 5.39 11.24 -0.09
CA GLY A 376 4.25 10.74 0.68
C GLY A 376 3.42 11.86 1.32
N ILE A 377 4.10 12.82 1.96
CA ILE A 377 3.53 14.07 2.45
C ILE A 377 4.38 15.20 1.90
N ASP A 378 3.75 16.22 1.33
CA ASP A 378 4.44 17.42 0.85
C ASP A 378 3.67 18.67 1.30
N LEU A 379 4.39 19.55 1.97
CA LEU A 379 3.93 20.87 2.37
C LEU A 379 4.41 21.85 1.30
N ASN A 380 3.51 22.65 0.73
CA ASN A 380 3.84 23.69 -0.27
C ASN A 380 4.08 23.21 -1.72
N LEU A 381 4.02 21.91 -2.00
CA LEU A 381 4.12 21.32 -3.34
C LEU A 381 5.47 21.59 -4.04
N ASP A 382 6.52 21.89 -3.30
CA ASP A 382 7.84 22.28 -3.81
C ASP A 382 8.94 21.23 -3.56
N GLY A 383 8.55 20.07 -3.02
CA GLY A 383 9.46 18.98 -2.70
C GLY A 383 9.69 18.93 -1.20
N VAL A 384 10.90 18.56 -0.78
CA VAL A 384 11.19 18.38 0.63
C VAL A 384 11.38 19.73 1.30
N THR A 385 10.60 19.98 2.34
CA THR A 385 10.71 21.13 3.24
C THR A 385 11.83 20.88 4.25
N LEU A 386 13.01 21.49 4.07
CA LEU A 386 14.16 21.23 4.93
C LEU A 386 14.00 21.83 6.34
N ASN A 387 14.45 21.07 7.35
CA ASN A 387 14.45 21.56 8.73
C ASN A 387 15.29 22.84 8.92
N ASP A 388 14.80 23.74 9.76
CA ASP A 388 15.52 24.93 10.22
C ASP A 388 15.65 24.99 11.76
N LEU A 389 16.27 26.05 12.31
CA LEU A 389 16.48 26.17 13.74
C LEU A 389 15.28 26.84 14.42
N GLY A 390 14.58 26.06 15.26
CA GLY A 390 13.50 26.54 16.11
C GLY A 390 12.14 26.66 15.43
N ASP A 391 12.05 26.30 14.14
CA ASP A 391 10.81 26.26 13.35
C ASP A 391 10.05 27.62 13.32
N PRO A 392 10.70 28.73 12.92
CA PRO A 392 10.07 30.04 12.71
C PRO A 392 9.24 30.14 11.43
N ASP A 393 9.17 29.08 10.62
CA ASP A 393 8.59 29.12 9.30
C ASP A 393 7.09 29.48 9.28
N THR A 394 6.66 29.95 8.10
CA THR A 394 5.26 30.27 7.82
C THR A 394 4.82 29.55 6.56
N GLY A 395 3.58 29.08 6.53
CA GLY A 395 3.04 28.42 5.34
C GLY A 395 2.12 27.25 5.71
N PRO A 396 1.90 26.33 4.75
CA PRO A 396 1.19 25.07 4.98
C PRO A 396 1.78 24.32 6.16
N ASN A 397 0.96 24.02 7.17
CA ASN A 397 1.40 23.44 8.44
C ASN A 397 2.63 24.11 9.09
N LEU A 398 2.78 25.42 8.88
CA LEU A 398 3.96 26.18 9.32
C LEU A 398 5.29 25.56 8.88
N LEU A 399 5.28 24.74 7.82
CA LEU A 399 6.46 23.99 7.33
C LEU A 399 7.16 23.16 8.42
N GLN A 400 6.38 22.69 9.40
CA GLN A 400 6.81 21.95 10.58
C GLN A 400 8.00 21.02 10.33
N ASN A 401 9.08 21.22 11.09
CA ASN A 401 10.27 20.37 11.04
C ASN A 401 9.93 18.90 11.32
N PHE A 402 10.52 17.99 10.54
CA PHE A 402 10.43 16.54 10.75
C PHE A 402 11.56 16.01 11.67
N PRO A 403 11.40 14.82 12.27
CA PRO A 403 12.46 14.17 13.03
C PRO A 403 13.68 13.83 12.17
N VAL A 404 14.89 13.89 12.74
CA VAL A 404 16.13 13.40 12.13
C VAL A 404 16.52 12.09 12.80
N LEU A 405 16.34 10.97 12.10
CA LEU A 405 16.66 9.64 12.61
C LEU A 405 18.17 9.36 12.45
N THR A 406 18.77 8.72 13.45
CA THR A 406 20.21 8.42 13.48
C THR A 406 20.52 6.94 13.53
N SER A 407 19.64 6.11 14.09
CA SER A 407 19.79 4.66 14.06
C SER A 407 18.46 3.93 14.21
N ALA A 408 18.40 2.75 13.59
CA ALA A 408 17.36 1.77 13.77
C ALA A 408 18.01 0.38 13.80
N SER A 409 17.56 -0.50 14.70
CA SER A 409 18.14 -1.83 14.90
C SER A 409 17.07 -2.91 14.87
N THR A 410 17.46 -4.13 14.50
CA THR A 410 16.56 -5.30 14.52
C THR A 410 15.96 -5.58 15.90
N GLY A 411 16.60 -5.12 16.98
CA GLY A 411 16.06 -5.17 18.35
C GLY A 411 14.89 -4.20 18.62
N GLY A 412 14.53 -3.34 17.67
CA GLY A 412 13.38 -2.46 17.77
C GLY A 412 13.64 -1.04 18.26
N ALA A 413 14.89 -0.74 18.61
CA ALA A 413 15.27 0.61 19.01
C ALA A 413 15.38 1.50 17.76
N ILE A 414 14.64 2.60 17.76
CA ILE A 414 14.74 3.70 16.80
C ILE A 414 15.13 4.96 17.58
N VAL A 415 16.19 5.64 17.14
CA VAL A 415 16.76 6.81 17.80
C VAL A 415 16.88 7.95 16.80
N GLY A 416 16.61 9.16 17.27
CA GLY A 416 16.79 10.38 16.51
C GLY A 416 16.69 11.63 17.38
N THR A 417 16.57 12.78 16.71
CA THR A 417 16.34 14.08 17.34
C THR A 417 15.28 14.86 16.60
N LEU A 418 14.68 15.85 17.26
CA LEU A 418 13.89 16.90 16.61
C LEU A 418 14.35 18.24 17.19
N ASN A 419 14.51 19.24 16.32
CA ASN A 419 14.57 20.64 16.71
C ASN A 419 13.34 21.34 16.11
N SER A 420 12.51 21.97 16.94
CA SER A 420 11.34 22.72 16.50
C SER A 420 10.96 23.76 17.56
N THR A 421 9.72 24.25 17.58
CA THR A 421 9.24 25.27 18.53
C THR A 421 9.58 24.86 19.97
N ALA A 422 10.21 25.76 20.73
CA ALA A 422 10.66 25.50 22.10
C ALA A 422 9.51 25.21 23.08
N SER A 423 9.78 24.40 24.11
CA SER A 423 8.82 24.07 25.18
C SER A 423 7.46 23.58 24.68
N THR A 424 7.44 22.85 23.57
CA THR A 424 6.23 22.39 22.87
C THR A 424 6.22 20.86 22.78
N THR A 425 5.04 20.25 22.94
CA THR A 425 4.90 18.79 22.82
C THR A 425 4.58 18.41 21.38
N PHE A 426 5.38 17.51 20.83
CA PHE A 426 5.19 16.91 19.51
C PHE A 426 4.84 15.44 19.67
N ARG A 427 3.89 14.97 18.86
CA ARG A 427 3.71 13.54 18.62
C ARG A 427 4.60 13.13 17.46
N VAL A 428 5.46 12.16 17.68
CA VAL A 428 6.32 11.60 16.65
C VAL A 428 5.84 10.21 16.30
N GLU A 429 5.57 9.97 15.02
CA GLU A 429 5.14 8.68 14.48
C GLU A 429 6.26 8.06 13.67
N PHE A 430 6.39 6.73 13.73
CA PHE A 430 7.45 6.00 13.05
C PHE A 430 6.83 4.97 12.11
N PHE A 431 7.45 4.82 10.95
CA PHE A 431 6.95 3.95 9.90
C PHE A 431 8.08 3.10 9.31
N SER A 432 7.72 1.93 8.78
CA SER A 432 8.62 1.07 8.01
C SER A 432 8.13 0.93 6.58
N SER A 433 9.09 0.93 5.66
CA SER A 433 8.87 0.62 4.24
C SER A 433 9.93 -0.40 3.79
N PRO A 434 9.62 -1.32 2.84
CA PRO A 434 10.57 -2.32 2.34
C PRO A 434 11.85 -1.70 1.75
N SER A 435 11.74 -0.50 1.18
CA SER A 435 12.85 0.29 0.65
C SER A 435 12.64 1.76 0.96
N CYS A 436 13.72 2.54 0.88
CA CYS A 436 13.61 3.99 0.92
C CYS A 436 12.91 4.51 -0.33
N ASP A 437 12.18 5.62 -0.19
CA ASP A 437 11.65 6.34 -1.35
C ASP A 437 12.80 6.91 -2.20
N SER A 438 12.53 7.07 -3.50
CA SER A 438 13.51 7.57 -4.47
C SER A 438 14.01 8.99 -4.16
N SER A 439 13.25 9.81 -3.43
CA SER A 439 13.67 11.13 -2.99
C SER A 439 14.67 11.12 -1.83
N GLY A 440 14.85 9.97 -1.15
CA GLY A 440 15.59 9.87 0.11
C GLY A 440 14.78 10.30 1.35
N TYR A 441 13.62 10.93 1.14
CA TYR A 441 12.64 11.28 2.16
C TYR A 441 11.48 10.33 2.01
N GLY A 442 11.38 9.41 2.95
CA GLY A 442 10.64 8.18 2.70
C GLY A 442 9.14 8.34 2.89
N GLU A 443 8.37 7.43 2.33
CA GLU A 443 6.97 7.26 2.70
C GLU A 443 6.85 6.27 3.89
N GLY A 444 5.65 6.06 4.41
CA GLY A 444 5.37 5.20 5.55
C GLY A 444 4.36 4.09 5.24
N GLN A 445 4.83 2.92 4.81
CA GLN A 445 3.94 1.81 4.43
C GLN A 445 3.34 1.07 5.64
N VAL A 446 4.10 0.90 6.72
CA VAL A 446 3.69 0.19 7.93
C VAL A 446 3.87 1.10 9.13
N TYR A 447 2.81 1.37 9.88
CA TYR A 447 2.89 2.11 11.14
C TYR A 447 3.53 1.25 12.24
N LEU A 448 4.58 1.78 12.88
CA LEU A 448 5.36 1.09 13.92
C LEU A 448 4.99 1.55 15.34
N GLY A 449 4.36 2.71 15.46
CA GLY A 449 4.01 3.31 16.75
C GLY A 449 4.35 4.79 16.81
N SER A 450 4.14 5.36 18.00
CA SER A 450 4.35 6.79 18.25
C SER A 450 4.75 7.07 19.68
N GLY A 451 5.26 8.28 19.93
CA GLY A 451 5.48 8.82 21.26
C GLY A 451 5.23 10.32 21.31
N ASN A 452 4.98 10.84 22.51
CA ASN A 452 4.85 12.28 22.74
C ASN A 452 6.12 12.81 23.42
N PHE A 453 6.69 13.85 22.84
CA PHE A 453 8.03 14.34 23.12
C PHE A 453 7.98 15.87 23.27
N ALA A 454 8.45 16.41 24.40
CA ALA A 454 8.45 17.86 24.64
C ALA A 454 9.84 18.48 24.41
N THR A 455 9.93 19.47 23.51
CA THR A 455 11.19 20.21 23.28
C THR A 455 11.62 21.00 24.50
N ASP A 456 12.94 21.18 24.66
CA ASP A 456 13.50 22.05 25.69
C ASP A 456 13.33 23.55 25.36
N GLY A 457 13.91 24.41 26.21
CA GLY A 457 13.88 25.87 26.01
C GLY A 457 14.65 26.36 24.77
N SER A 458 15.42 25.49 24.12
CA SER A 458 16.13 25.75 22.86
C SER A 458 15.52 25.00 21.67
N GLY A 459 14.35 24.36 21.85
CA GLY A 459 13.67 23.64 20.78
C GLY A 459 14.11 22.20 20.57
N ASN A 460 15.05 21.66 21.36
CA ASN A 460 15.63 20.34 21.11
C ASN A 460 14.92 19.22 21.86
N ILE A 461 14.85 18.04 21.24
CA ILE A 461 14.48 16.79 21.89
C ILE A 461 15.18 15.58 21.26
N ALA A 462 15.55 14.61 22.09
CA ALA A 462 15.87 13.26 21.64
C ALA A 462 14.57 12.44 21.48
N VAL A 463 14.38 11.83 20.31
CA VAL A 463 13.24 10.96 20.02
C VAL A 463 13.70 9.50 20.06
N ASN A 464 13.02 8.69 20.85
CA ASN A 464 13.35 7.28 21.02
C ASN A 464 12.06 6.46 21.04
N LEU A 465 11.98 5.42 20.21
CA LEU A 465 10.89 4.45 20.22
C LEU A 465 11.44 3.03 20.33
N ALA A 466 10.76 2.19 21.11
CA ALA A 466 10.93 0.75 21.11
C ALA A 466 9.75 0.11 20.36
N ALA A 467 9.89 -0.09 19.04
CA ALA A 467 8.81 -0.49 18.13
C ALA A 467 8.53 -2.02 18.11
N GLY A 468 9.30 -2.81 18.87
CA GLY A 468 9.38 -4.26 18.67
C GLY A 468 10.33 -4.63 17.51
N PRO A 469 10.53 -5.93 17.21
CA PRO A 469 11.53 -6.36 16.23
C PRO A 469 11.34 -5.71 14.86
N LEU A 470 12.42 -5.16 14.31
CA LEU A 470 12.45 -4.54 12.98
C LEU A 470 13.13 -5.47 11.97
N THR A 471 12.71 -5.38 10.71
CA THR A 471 13.29 -6.18 9.62
C THR A 471 14.55 -5.49 9.10
N ALA A 472 15.67 -6.20 9.07
CA ALA A 472 16.94 -5.68 8.54
C ALA A 472 16.77 -5.23 7.09
N GLY A 473 17.40 -4.11 6.72
CA GLY A 473 17.34 -3.53 5.37
C GLY A 473 16.07 -2.73 5.07
N HIS A 474 15.00 -2.85 5.86
CA HIS A 474 13.84 -1.96 5.70
C HIS A 474 14.22 -0.51 6.00
N ALA A 475 13.59 0.41 5.29
CA ALA A 475 13.67 1.84 5.58
C ALA A 475 12.74 2.21 6.73
N ILE A 476 13.20 3.13 7.57
CA ILE A 476 12.46 3.74 8.68
C ILE A 476 12.35 5.24 8.43
N THR A 477 11.16 5.77 8.60
CA THR A 477 10.83 7.20 8.48
C THR A 477 10.00 7.64 9.67
N ALA A 478 9.90 8.94 9.87
CA ALA A 478 9.07 9.51 10.93
C ALA A 478 8.42 10.83 10.53
N THR A 479 7.29 11.16 11.15
CA THR A 479 6.65 12.48 11.09
C THR A 479 6.58 13.09 12.49
N ALA A 480 6.47 14.41 12.58
CA ALA A 480 6.21 15.14 13.82
C ALA A 480 4.93 15.96 13.68
N THR A 481 4.02 15.81 14.63
CA THR A 481 2.81 16.64 14.76
C THR A 481 2.91 17.51 16.01
N ASN A 482 2.86 18.83 15.85
CA ASN A 482 2.73 19.77 16.96
C ASN A 482 1.37 19.58 17.64
N LEU A 483 1.31 19.21 18.92
CA LEU A 483 0.06 18.93 19.61
C LEU A 483 -0.71 20.18 20.06
N THR A 484 -0.12 21.36 19.94
CA THR A 484 -0.81 22.62 20.20
C THR A 484 -1.53 23.13 18.96
N THR A 485 -0.88 23.07 17.79
CA THR A 485 -1.43 23.61 16.54
C THR A 485 -2.06 22.56 15.63
N ASN A 486 -1.70 21.28 15.79
CA ASN A 486 -1.99 20.13 14.91
C ASN A 486 -1.22 20.10 13.58
N ASP A 487 -0.26 21.00 13.38
CA ASP A 487 0.61 20.99 12.22
C ASP A 487 1.44 19.72 12.18
N THR A 488 1.39 18.99 11.06
CA THR A 488 2.20 17.79 10.83
C THR A 488 3.24 18.05 9.77
N SER A 489 4.47 17.62 10.04
CA SER A 489 5.61 17.64 9.12
C SER A 489 5.41 16.72 7.91
N GLU A 490 6.25 16.90 6.91
CA GLU A 490 6.55 15.83 5.95
C GLU A 490 7.22 14.62 6.64
N PHE A 491 7.46 13.56 5.89
CA PHE A 491 8.27 12.45 6.38
C PHE A 491 9.75 12.83 6.45
N SER A 492 10.44 12.29 7.45
CA SER A 492 11.89 12.41 7.58
C SER A 492 12.66 11.76 6.43
N ALA A 493 13.92 12.14 6.31
CA ALA A 493 14.90 11.31 5.60
C ALA A 493 14.85 9.87 6.14
N CYS A 494 14.97 8.90 5.25
CA CYS A 494 14.94 7.50 5.62
C CYS A 494 16.28 7.05 6.23
N ILE A 495 16.23 6.10 7.16
CA ILE A 495 17.39 5.31 7.56
C ILE A 495 17.08 3.83 7.37
N THR A 496 18.09 3.01 7.08
CA THR A 496 17.90 1.56 6.99
C THR A 496 18.09 0.92 8.35
N VAL A 497 17.25 -0.06 8.69
CA VAL A 497 17.45 -0.91 9.86
C VAL A 497 18.76 -1.68 9.69
N ALA A 498 19.72 -1.40 10.57
CA ALA A 498 20.97 -2.13 10.59
C ALA A 498 20.68 -3.60 10.96
N GLY A 499 21.21 -4.53 10.17
CA GLY A 499 21.22 -5.95 10.52
C GLY A 499 21.94 -6.19 11.84
N ALA A 500 21.63 -7.32 12.49
CA ALA A 500 22.49 -7.77 13.59
C ALA A 500 23.88 -8.03 13.01
N ALA A 501 24.92 -7.60 13.72
CA ALA A 501 26.28 -7.96 13.35
C ALA A 501 26.40 -9.49 13.30
N ALA A 502 26.78 -10.02 12.15
CA ALA A 502 27.01 -11.45 11.91
C ALA A 502 28.48 -11.67 11.49
N PRO A 503 29.06 -12.85 11.75
CA PRO A 503 30.32 -13.25 11.12
C PRO A 503 30.12 -13.40 9.60
N GLU A 504 31.17 -13.16 8.82
CA GLU A 504 31.20 -13.39 7.37
C GLU A 504 32.57 -14.00 7.02
N ILE A 505 32.61 -15.26 6.61
CA ILE A 505 33.85 -16.01 6.39
C ILE A 505 34.39 -15.79 4.97
N GLN A 506 35.71 -15.65 4.83
CA GLN A 506 36.36 -15.71 3.51
C GLN A 506 37.65 -16.50 3.63
N ILE A 507 37.86 -17.48 2.75
CA ILE A 507 39.10 -18.25 2.71
C ILE A 507 39.94 -17.83 1.51
N THR A 508 41.22 -17.57 1.75
CA THR A 508 42.21 -17.31 0.70
C THR A 508 43.36 -18.30 0.80
N GLY A 509 43.85 -18.77 -0.35
CA GLY A 509 45.13 -19.44 -0.46
C GLY A 509 46.02 -18.67 -1.44
N ASN A 510 47.31 -18.55 -1.13
CA ASN A 510 48.22 -17.66 -1.89
C ASN A 510 47.71 -16.21 -2.05
N ALA A 511 46.98 -15.70 -1.05
CA ALA A 511 46.28 -14.41 -1.10
C ALA A 511 45.24 -14.25 -2.23
N THR A 512 44.82 -15.36 -2.85
CA THR A 512 43.73 -15.41 -3.83
C THR A 512 42.48 -16.00 -3.15
N PRO A 513 41.29 -15.39 -3.30
CA PRO A 513 40.04 -15.94 -2.77
C PRO A 513 39.73 -17.31 -3.36
N ILE A 514 39.35 -18.24 -2.47
CA ILE A 514 38.77 -19.54 -2.83
C ILE A 514 37.27 -19.39 -2.56
N VAL A 515 36.42 -19.82 -3.49
CA VAL A 515 34.95 -19.70 -3.36
C VAL A 515 34.39 -20.89 -2.58
N ASP A 516 33.33 -20.70 -1.79
CA ASP A 516 32.63 -21.82 -1.14
C ASP A 516 32.03 -22.77 -2.19
N GLY A 517 32.21 -24.07 -1.97
CA GLY A 517 31.83 -25.12 -2.91
C GLY A 517 32.76 -25.26 -4.12
N ASP A 518 33.94 -24.64 -4.14
CA ASP A 518 34.84 -24.74 -5.29
C ASP A 518 35.35 -26.18 -5.51
N VAL A 519 35.12 -26.72 -6.72
CA VAL A 519 35.57 -28.05 -7.16
C VAL A 519 36.76 -27.99 -8.15
N THR A 520 37.32 -26.78 -8.24
CA THR A 520 38.30 -26.14 -9.12
C THR A 520 39.83 -26.23 -9.02
N PRO A 521 40.53 -27.25 -8.50
CA PRO A 521 41.90 -27.07 -8.02
C PRO A 521 42.85 -26.29 -8.96
N SER A 522 43.54 -25.30 -8.41
CA SER A 522 44.37 -24.32 -9.11
C SER A 522 45.66 -24.03 -8.37
N LEU A 523 46.77 -23.89 -9.12
CA LEU A 523 48.05 -23.50 -8.55
C LEU A 523 48.05 -22.04 -8.05
N ALA A 524 47.12 -21.21 -8.56
CA ALA A 524 47.08 -19.78 -8.28
C ALA A 524 46.58 -19.45 -6.86
N ASP A 525 45.63 -20.23 -6.35
CA ASP A 525 45.01 -20.08 -5.02
C ASP A 525 45.44 -21.19 -4.04
N TYR A 526 46.46 -21.98 -4.41
CA TYR A 526 46.96 -23.11 -3.62
C TYR A 526 45.95 -24.22 -3.33
N THR A 527 44.83 -24.29 -4.04
CA THR A 527 44.00 -25.50 -4.02
C THR A 527 44.69 -26.67 -4.77
N ASP A 528 45.60 -26.38 -5.70
CA ASP A 528 46.55 -27.36 -6.26
C ASP A 528 47.93 -27.27 -5.56
N PHE A 529 48.35 -28.38 -4.98
CA PHE A 529 49.66 -28.58 -4.36
C PHE A 529 50.76 -28.83 -5.39
N GLY A 530 50.40 -29.02 -6.65
CA GLY A 530 51.29 -29.31 -7.76
C GLY A 530 51.88 -30.71 -7.68
N THR A 531 53.01 -30.90 -8.37
CA THR A 531 53.69 -32.20 -8.45
C THR A 531 54.88 -32.26 -7.50
N THR A 532 54.95 -33.32 -6.69
CA THR A 532 56.09 -33.60 -5.80
C THR A 532 56.51 -35.07 -5.89
N THR A 533 57.74 -35.39 -5.52
CA THR A 533 58.20 -36.78 -5.45
C THR A 533 57.58 -37.50 -4.25
N MET A 534 57.28 -38.79 -4.39
CA MET A 534 56.80 -39.62 -3.28
C MET A 534 57.66 -39.44 -2.02
N GLY A 535 57.00 -39.21 -0.88
CA GLY A 535 57.65 -38.96 0.41
C GLY A 535 58.17 -37.53 0.64
N ALA A 536 58.05 -36.61 -0.33
CA ALA A 536 58.42 -35.20 -0.16
C ALA A 536 57.17 -34.32 0.07
N PRO A 537 56.98 -33.76 1.27
CA PRO A 537 55.77 -33.03 1.62
C PRO A 537 55.71 -31.65 0.94
N VAL A 538 54.49 -31.23 0.57
CA VAL A 538 54.17 -29.85 0.19
C VAL A 538 53.13 -29.33 1.19
N THR A 539 53.41 -28.20 1.83
CA THR A 539 52.48 -27.57 2.78
C THR A 539 51.95 -26.27 2.20
N ARG A 540 50.64 -26.07 2.29
CA ARG A 540 49.97 -24.81 1.93
C ARG A 540 49.32 -24.21 3.17
N THR A 541 49.39 -22.89 3.25
CA THR A 541 48.73 -22.09 4.29
C THR A 541 47.53 -21.39 3.68
N TYR A 542 46.40 -21.48 4.36
CA TYR A 542 45.17 -20.79 4.02
C TYR A 542 44.84 -19.79 5.13
N THR A 543 44.32 -18.64 4.73
CA THR A 543 43.88 -17.59 5.66
C THR A 543 42.37 -17.58 5.67
N ILE A 544 41.79 -17.70 6.86
CA ILE A 544 40.39 -17.46 7.13
C ILE A 544 40.28 -16.01 7.62
N ALA A 545 39.58 -15.16 6.88
CA ALA A 545 39.23 -13.81 7.30
C ALA A 545 37.78 -13.77 7.77
N ASN A 546 37.50 -12.96 8.79
CA ASN A 546 36.15 -12.59 9.18
C ASN A 546 35.89 -11.17 8.69
N SER A 547 35.19 -11.03 7.58
CA SER A 547 34.82 -9.70 7.05
C SER A 547 33.55 -9.14 7.70
N GLY A 548 32.89 -9.95 8.54
CA GLY A 548 31.65 -9.63 9.23
C GLY A 548 31.83 -8.76 10.47
N GLY A 549 30.70 -8.26 10.99
CA GLY A 549 30.65 -7.34 12.11
C GLY A 549 30.69 -8.00 13.49
N ALA A 550 30.49 -9.32 13.58
CA ALA A 550 30.54 -10.09 14.82
C ALA A 550 31.72 -11.07 14.86
N THR A 551 32.12 -11.51 16.05
CA THR A 551 33.14 -12.56 16.20
C THR A 551 32.65 -13.87 15.59
N MET A 552 33.44 -14.44 14.68
CA MET A 552 33.21 -15.76 14.09
C MET A 552 33.74 -16.85 15.03
N THR A 553 32.96 -17.89 15.23
CA THR A 553 33.29 -19.10 15.99
C THR A 553 33.56 -20.25 15.04
N LEU A 554 34.80 -20.74 15.03
CA LEU A 554 35.22 -21.91 14.25
C LEU A 554 35.16 -23.21 15.08
N GLY A 555 35.33 -23.09 16.41
CA GLY A 555 35.42 -24.24 17.31
C GLY A 555 36.76 -24.98 17.24
N ALA A 556 36.95 -25.98 18.10
CA ALA A 556 38.17 -26.79 18.11
C ALA A 556 38.13 -27.83 16.97
N GLY A 557 39.20 -27.92 16.18
CA GLY A 557 39.26 -28.84 15.05
C GLY A 557 38.36 -28.43 13.88
N ALA A 558 38.19 -27.11 13.68
CA ALA A 558 37.29 -26.54 12.68
C ALA A 558 37.52 -27.05 11.25
N VAL A 559 38.77 -27.36 10.91
CA VAL A 559 39.14 -27.82 9.57
C VAL A 559 39.18 -29.36 9.55
N ALA A 560 38.35 -29.96 8.71
CA ALA A 560 38.28 -31.39 8.49
C ALA A 560 38.47 -31.72 7.01
N LEU A 561 39.10 -32.86 6.74
CA LEU A 561 39.32 -33.38 5.39
C LEU A 561 38.36 -34.55 5.12
N SER A 562 37.71 -34.55 3.95
CA SER A 562 36.79 -35.61 3.55
C SER A 562 36.93 -35.96 2.08
N GLY A 563 36.86 -37.26 1.75
CA GLY A 563 36.98 -37.75 0.38
C GLY A 563 37.92 -38.95 0.27
N ALA A 564 37.78 -39.72 -0.80
CA ALA A 564 38.54 -40.96 -1.00
C ALA A 564 40.05 -40.74 -1.17
N GLY A 565 40.48 -39.58 -1.68
CA GLY A 565 41.90 -39.22 -1.88
C GLY A 565 42.53 -38.45 -0.71
N CYS A 566 41.83 -38.28 0.41
CA CYS A 566 42.36 -37.52 1.55
C CYS A 566 43.46 -38.24 2.36
N GLY A 567 43.74 -39.52 2.09
CA GLY A 567 44.76 -40.29 2.84
C GLY A 567 46.17 -39.70 2.73
N GLU A 568 46.46 -38.98 1.65
CA GLU A 568 47.73 -38.31 1.40
C GLU A 568 47.74 -36.85 1.90
N PHE A 569 46.63 -36.36 2.46
CA PHE A 569 46.49 -35.01 3.00
C PHE A 569 46.29 -35.03 4.52
N SER A 570 46.88 -34.06 5.21
CA SER A 570 46.65 -33.87 6.64
C SER A 570 46.57 -32.40 7.01
N VAL A 571 45.74 -32.06 8.00
CA VAL A 571 45.72 -30.71 8.57
C VAL A 571 46.88 -30.61 9.57
N SER A 572 47.97 -29.96 9.16
CA SER A 572 49.19 -29.82 9.96
C SER A 572 49.10 -28.72 11.03
N ALA A 573 48.17 -27.77 10.88
CA ALA A 573 47.84 -26.80 11.93
C ALA A 573 46.38 -26.34 11.77
N GLN A 574 45.62 -26.40 12.87
CA GLN A 574 44.25 -25.88 12.96
C GLN A 574 44.27 -24.35 13.15
N PRO A 575 43.21 -23.64 12.73
CA PRO A 575 43.06 -22.21 12.99
C PRO A 575 42.75 -21.94 14.47
N ALA A 576 42.76 -20.66 14.85
CA ALA A 576 42.20 -20.24 16.14
C ALA A 576 40.72 -20.62 16.23
N THR A 577 40.20 -20.86 17.43
CA THR A 577 38.79 -21.28 17.61
C THR A 577 37.79 -20.16 17.37
N THR A 578 38.25 -18.91 17.34
CA THR A 578 37.46 -17.72 17.05
C THR A 578 38.27 -16.71 16.24
N VAL A 579 37.57 -15.87 15.48
CA VAL A 579 38.14 -14.76 14.71
C VAL A 579 37.31 -13.51 14.99
N ALA A 580 37.91 -12.49 15.60
CA ALA A 580 37.23 -11.22 15.85
C ALA A 580 36.74 -10.57 14.54
N ALA A 581 35.75 -9.67 14.62
CA ALA A 581 35.31 -8.87 13.47
C ALA A 581 36.50 -8.16 12.80
N ALA A 582 36.54 -8.17 11.46
CA ALA A 582 37.68 -7.72 10.64
C ALA A 582 39.04 -8.41 10.93
N GLY A 583 39.04 -9.50 11.71
CA GLY A 583 40.22 -10.29 12.04
C GLY A 583 40.51 -11.41 11.04
N SER A 584 41.63 -12.11 11.25
CA SER A 584 41.94 -13.32 10.49
C SER A 584 42.69 -14.36 11.33
N THR A 585 42.65 -15.59 10.87
CA THR A 585 43.45 -16.72 11.38
C THR A 585 43.91 -17.59 10.21
N THR A 586 44.81 -18.54 10.46
CA THR A 586 45.36 -19.39 9.40
C THR A 586 45.32 -20.85 9.80
N PHE A 587 45.13 -21.73 8.82
CA PHE A 587 45.35 -23.16 8.97
C PHE A 587 46.32 -23.65 7.89
N THR A 588 46.91 -24.82 8.11
CA THR A 588 47.83 -25.43 7.13
C THR A 588 47.40 -26.84 6.79
N VAL A 589 47.47 -27.16 5.51
CA VAL A 589 47.26 -28.51 4.98
C VAL A 589 48.56 -28.97 4.34
N GLN A 590 48.95 -30.21 4.62
CA GLN A 590 50.11 -30.87 4.05
C GLN A 590 49.66 -31.99 3.12
N TYR A 591 50.20 -32.00 1.90
CA TYR A 591 50.16 -33.13 0.98
C TYR A 591 51.47 -33.91 1.08
N LEU A 592 51.41 -35.21 1.32
CA LEU A 592 52.55 -36.12 1.39
C LEU A 592 52.23 -37.41 0.61
N PRO A 593 52.56 -37.47 -0.69
CA PRO A 593 52.19 -38.63 -1.51
C PRO A 593 53.00 -39.87 -1.17
N THR A 594 52.31 -40.99 -1.00
CA THR A 594 52.85 -42.34 -0.81
C THR A 594 52.69 -43.24 -2.03
N ASN A 595 52.08 -42.74 -3.10
CA ASN A 595 51.86 -43.39 -4.38
C ASN A 595 52.17 -42.44 -5.57
N VAL A 596 52.18 -42.99 -6.77
CA VAL A 596 52.21 -42.20 -8.02
C VAL A 596 50.78 -41.98 -8.48
N GLY A 597 50.44 -40.74 -8.80
CA GLY A 597 49.09 -40.38 -9.26
C GLY A 597 48.63 -39.06 -8.68
N THR A 598 47.39 -38.71 -9.00
CA THR A 598 46.75 -37.48 -8.55
C THR A 598 45.74 -37.81 -7.47
N ASP A 599 45.87 -37.17 -6.31
CA ASP A 599 44.98 -37.31 -5.17
C ASP A 599 44.14 -36.05 -5.02
N THR A 600 42.86 -36.22 -4.73
CA THR A 600 41.91 -35.12 -4.51
C THR A 600 41.22 -35.28 -3.17
N CYS A 601 41.05 -34.17 -2.46
CA CYS A 601 40.46 -34.14 -1.12
C CYS A 601 39.58 -32.90 -0.97
N THR A 602 38.49 -32.96 -0.20
CA THR A 602 37.70 -31.77 0.14
C THR A 602 38.10 -31.27 1.53
N VAL A 603 38.43 -29.99 1.61
CA VAL A 603 38.59 -29.25 2.86
C VAL A 603 37.21 -28.75 3.28
N ASN A 604 36.84 -28.97 4.54
CA ASN A 604 35.62 -28.43 5.15
C ASN A 604 36.03 -27.62 6.38
N VAL A 605 35.54 -26.39 6.49
CA VAL A 605 35.81 -25.48 7.60
C VAL A 605 34.50 -25.15 8.29
N ASN A 606 34.26 -25.80 9.43
CA ASN A 606 33.11 -25.51 10.28
C ASN A 606 33.23 -24.09 10.85
N ASN A 607 32.14 -23.34 10.80
CA ASN A 607 32.07 -21.96 11.29
C ASN A 607 30.64 -21.65 11.78
N ASP A 608 30.34 -20.40 12.14
CA ASP A 608 29.00 -19.92 12.53
C ASP A 608 28.48 -18.83 11.60
N ASP A 609 29.04 -18.73 10.40
CA ASP A 609 28.44 -18.01 9.28
C ASP A 609 27.20 -18.77 8.78
N ALA A 610 26.10 -18.06 8.56
CA ALA A 610 24.79 -18.68 8.43
C ALA A 610 24.56 -19.33 7.06
N ASP A 611 25.19 -18.80 6.02
CA ASP A 611 25.06 -19.25 4.63
C ASP A 611 26.29 -20.00 4.10
N GLU A 612 27.43 -19.93 4.80
CA GLU A 612 28.70 -20.58 4.37
C GLU A 612 29.26 -21.59 5.40
N ASN A 613 28.38 -22.34 6.09
CA ASN A 613 28.78 -23.36 7.07
C ASN A 613 28.33 -24.80 6.70
N PRO A 614 29.26 -25.74 6.46
CA PRO A 614 30.72 -25.55 6.44
C PRO A 614 31.20 -24.91 5.13
N TYR A 615 32.21 -24.04 5.23
CA TYR A 615 32.92 -23.51 4.05
C TYR A 615 33.79 -24.61 3.48
N ASN A 616 33.61 -24.97 2.22
CA ASN A 616 34.26 -26.13 1.63
C ASN A 616 34.85 -25.86 0.25
N PHE A 617 35.95 -26.54 -0.06
CA PHE A 617 36.58 -26.48 -1.38
C PHE A 617 37.45 -27.72 -1.61
N VAL A 618 37.65 -28.09 -2.87
CA VAL A 618 38.46 -29.24 -3.28
C VAL A 618 39.92 -28.83 -3.45
N ILE A 619 40.82 -29.66 -2.93
CA ILE A 619 42.26 -29.57 -3.14
C ILE A 619 42.79 -30.79 -3.90
N GLN A 620 43.91 -30.61 -4.60
CA GLN A 620 44.57 -31.64 -5.40
C GLN A 620 46.09 -31.63 -5.18
N GLY A 621 46.73 -32.79 -5.34
CA GLY A 621 48.18 -32.92 -5.41
C GLY A 621 48.56 -34.10 -6.30
N THR A 622 49.76 -34.09 -6.88
CA THR A 622 50.25 -35.19 -7.73
C THR A 622 51.59 -35.73 -7.24
N GLY A 623 51.64 -37.02 -6.91
CA GLY A 623 52.85 -37.76 -6.57
C GLY A 623 53.54 -38.33 -7.80
N ASN A 624 54.86 -38.13 -7.90
CA ASN A 624 55.71 -38.74 -8.92
C ASN A 624 56.73 -39.72 -8.32
N ALA A 625 57.09 -40.74 -9.10
CA ALA A 625 58.14 -41.68 -8.73
C ALA A 625 59.47 -40.93 -8.52
N PRO A 626 60.30 -41.33 -7.54
CA PRO A 626 61.66 -40.83 -7.41
C PRO A 626 62.41 -41.08 -8.72
N ALA A 627 63.15 -40.09 -9.23
CA ALA A 627 63.91 -40.25 -10.46
C ALA A 627 64.93 -41.40 -10.31
N GLY A 628 64.68 -42.52 -10.99
CA GLY A 628 65.62 -43.62 -11.06
C GLY A 628 66.87 -43.19 -11.83
N THR A 629 68.04 -43.37 -11.24
CA THR A 629 69.31 -43.38 -11.96
C THR A 629 69.21 -44.40 -13.09
N ALA A 630 69.42 -43.97 -14.33
CA ALA A 630 69.47 -44.88 -15.48
C ALA A 630 70.51 -45.97 -15.21
N ALA A 631 70.08 -47.24 -15.22
CA ALA A 631 70.99 -48.37 -15.18
C ALA A 631 71.96 -48.27 -16.38
N ALA A 632 73.25 -48.30 -16.10
CA ALA A 632 74.31 -48.20 -17.09
C ALA A 632 74.22 -49.33 -18.13
N ILE A 633 74.14 -48.95 -19.40
CA ILE A 633 74.44 -49.83 -20.53
C ILE A 633 75.98 -50.01 -20.55
N PRO A 634 76.55 -51.23 -20.60
CA PRO A 634 78.00 -51.40 -20.58
C PRO A 634 78.59 -50.94 -21.92
N THR A 635 79.47 -49.95 -21.87
CA THR A 635 80.26 -49.52 -23.03
C THR A 635 81.49 -50.43 -23.17
N LEU A 636 81.58 -51.13 -24.31
CA LEU A 636 82.82 -51.77 -24.74
C LEU A 636 83.85 -50.70 -25.13
N SER A 637 85.09 -50.86 -24.67
CA SER A 637 86.21 -49.95 -24.95
C SER A 637 86.82 -50.18 -26.34
N PRO A 638 87.29 -49.14 -27.05
CA PRO A 638 88.03 -49.35 -28.29
C PRO A 638 89.49 -48.86 -28.16
N TRP A 639 90.40 -49.79 -27.89
CA TRP A 639 91.74 -49.82 -28.50
C TRP A 639 92.08 -51.26 -28.87
N GLY A 640 91.77 -51.62 -30.12
CA GLY A 640 92.21 -52.81 -30.81
C GLY A 640 92.20 -52.51 -32.31
N LEU A 641 93.33 -52.04 -32.82
CA LEU A 641 93.55 -51.62 -34.21
C LEU A 641 93.44 -52.77 -35.21
N GLY A 642 92.67 -52.53 -36.29
CA GLY A 642 93.09 -52.72 -37.68
C GLY A 642 92.84 -54.09 -38.35
N LEU A 643 91.91 -54.15 -39.31
CA LEU A 643 92.17 -54.21 -40.77
C LEU A 643 90.86 -54.40 -41.57
N LEU A 644 90.93 -54.05 -42.88
CA LEU A 644 89.99 -54.34 -43.99
C LEU A 644 88.87 -53.28 -44.22
N SER A 645 89.08 -52.23 -45.02
CA SER A 645 89.05 -52.17 -46.51
C SER A 645 87.66 -52.35 -47.14
N LEU A 646 87.25 -51.31 -47.88
CA LEU A 646 86.58 -51.33 -49.20
C LEU A 646 85.14 -50.76 -49.30
N LEU A 647 85.09 -49.55 -49.87
CA LEU A 647 84.16 -48.95 -50.85
C LEU A 647 82.65 -49.34 -50.92
N LEU A 648 81.88 -48.25 -51.13
CA LEU A 648 80.70 -48.07 -52.00
C LEU A 648 79.29 -48.34 -51.43
N GLY A 649 78.48 -47.27 -51.46
CA GLY A 649 77.36 -47.25 -52.42
C GLY A 649 75.93 -47.16 -51.87
N PHE A 650 75.30 -46.01 -52.14
CA PHE A 650 73.92 -45.82 -52.65
C PHE A 650 72.67 -46.26 -51.85
N GLY A 651 71.69 -45.33 -51.87
CA GLY A 651 70.26 -45.63 -52.10
C GLY A 651 69.37 -45.63 -50.85
N ALA A 652 68.62 -44.57 -50.55
CA ALA A 652 67.35 -44.15 -51.17
C ALA A 652 66.08 -44.87 -50.66
N ALA A 653 65.22 -44.05 -50.03
CA ALA A 653 63.77 -43.93 -50.21
C ALA A 653 62.76 -44.93 -49.58
N ILE A 654 61.58 -44.34 -49.32
CA ILE A 654 60.17 -44.84 -49.21
C ILE A 654 59.59 -44.41 -47.85
N ARG A 655 58.75 -43.37 -47.68
CA ARG A 655 57.49 -42.89 -48.29
C ARG A 655 56.26 -43.80 -48.08
N ALA A 656 55.41 -43.37 -47.13
CA ALA A 656 53.93 -43.41 -47.07
C ALA A 656 53.15 -44.71 -47.34
N ARG A 657 52.18 -45.03 -46.44
CA ARG A 657 50.81 -45.32 -46.89
C ARG A 657 49.73 -45.17 -45.81
N ARG A 658 48.59 -44.73 -46.33
CA ARG A 658 47.24 -44.40 -45.81
C ARG A 658 46.39 -45.64 -45.45
N ARG A 659 45.30 -45.37 -44.71
CA ARG A 659 44.01 -46.10 -44.56
C ARG A 659 44.09 -47.36 -43.68
N ARG A 660 43.15 -47.64 -42.78
CA ARG A 660 41.69 -47.45 -42.79
C ARG A 660 41.17 -47.26 -41.37
#